data_AF-A0A1V5W5L1-F1
#
_entry.id   AF-A0A1V5W5L1-F1
#
_cell.length_a   1.000
_cell.length_b   1.000
_cell.length_c   1.000
_cell.angle_alpha   90.00
_cell.angle_beta   90.00
_cell.angle_gamma   90.00
#
_symmetry.space_group_name_H-M   'P 1'
#
loop_
_entity.id
_entity.type
_entity.pdbx_description
1 polymer ?
#
loop_
_entity_poly.entity_id
_entity_poly.type
_entity_poly.pdbx_seq_one_letter_code
_entity_poly.pdbx_strand_id
1 'polypeptide(L)'
;MKKIIIILLYLCSTFVSNHMYAQTTQENLEKYWLYRDRLRKHFIVISPHDEFGTNIPFFYHSYEGDNRKGLTIGDGNDGLQYYIGMLATEYALLQKYTMDVTQTRNELLYALKAVERLDKFAECQFRQLPNIRNSGDGTGTNTNNYYSQIPNTNQYQEGDLNGFFIRDDIGKDFIERYPYLKSYGEVRSTFVMGHGRNMPYEESKDNVWNYLPNLALVYVLVDDPIIQQKVKDITFRMIKHMHYNMTNRVYYPCGLFSDCFPGEWRTMTTPTWRIMNPVTGFMAVDGAAVEEILIGNGNLDGFNYGFAEAGNFIIKNSEYPNLHFGASQEIGRENWFYFYNGFAGIWSSRTPHSSLATVGGNNTIYSNYAAGTIMHALLATLFVDIGKSPSKLEHLPLIRKLIVEYQMKKGMYDNYEDLQVFNEYKSSKNLLSFYENLLNEAPICGPVNYGPDKYRVINWSVDNRLTNSGQIKELNPKPDGSDPYRVKIDNAWNNGVYNGIDYMLLHNLYWLCFAPPSEPYTVNCTNYFPNIHTRKIVSNCTIPADKTITYTASESISLQPGFSAQKGSTFKAEINTQWRYQYTNPAELISSNNCYSGIPYSLQKSESITSEIYNKISPYTYPSEIVDLPLYAIMPNPNTGSFTIKNLQQKNFNIQIYSMSGVLLAQHQSYGNDIPITIEQKGIFQLQITLENKIFTEQIICK
;
A
#
# COMPACT_ATOMS: atom_id res chain seq x y z
N MET A 1 4.95 5.13 60.96
CA MET A 1 4.84 4.11 59.89
C MET A 1 3.74 4.40 58.85
N LYS A 2 2.44 4.49 59.20
CA LYS A 2 1.37 4.73 58.19
C LYS A 2 1.58 5.97 57.29
N LYS A 3 2.04 7.10 57.84
CA LYS A 3 2.33 8.32 57.06
C LYS A 3 3.50 8.15 56.07
N ILE A 4 4.50 7.33 56.41
CA ILE A 4 5.65 7.04 55.55
C ILE A 4 5.23 6.15 54.37
N ILE A 5 4.35 5.18 54.61
CA ILE A 5 3.80 4.31 53.57
C ILE A 5 2.97 5.11 52.55
N ILE A 6 2.16 6.08 53.01
CA ILE A 6 1.37 6.93 52.12
C ILE A 6 2.28 7.82 51.26
N ILE A 7 3.34 8.39 51.84
CA ILE A 7 4.31 9.21 51.09
C ILE A 7 5.07 8.36 50.07
N LEU A 8 5.47 7.13 50.42
CA LEU A 8 6.11 6.20 49.50
C LEU A 8 5.18 5.76 48.37
N LEU A 9 3.89 5.50 48.63
CA LEU A 9 2.92 5.17 47.60
C LEU A 9 2.64 6.36 46.67
N TYR A 10 2.61 7.58 47.20
CA TYR A 10 2.47 8.80 46.40
C TYR A 10 3.72 9.11 45.55
N LEU A 11 4.91 8.86 46.09
CA LEU A 11 6.16 8.94 45.32
C LEU A 11 6.20 7.84 44.26
N CYS A 12 5.89 6.60 44.59
CA CYS A 12 5.82 5.52 43.60
C CYS A 12 4.76 5.80 42.52
N SER A 13 3.58 6.32 42.86
CA SER A 13 2.57 6.66 41.85
C SER A 13 3.01 7.82 40.95
N THR A 14 3.70 8.83 41.49
CA THR A 14 4.21 9.95 40.68
C THR A 14 5.45 9.60 39.85
N PHE A 15 6.32 8.71 40.33
CA PHE A 15 7.48 8.21 39.57
C PHE A 15 7.11 7.17 38.51
N VAL A 16 6.08 6.34 38.74
CA VAL A 16 5.57 5.35 37.77
C VAL A 16 4.65 6.00 36.72
N SER A 17 4.09 7.18 37.01
CA SER A 17 3.30 7.97 36.04
C SER A 17 4.14 8.81 35.08
N ASN A 18 5.48 8.76 35.16
CA ASN A 18 6.30 9.26 34.06
C ASN A 18 6.00 8.37 32.87
N HIS A 19 5.19 8.89 31.95
CA HIS A 19 4.73 8.25 30.73
C HIS A 19 5.85 7.42 30.11
N MET A 20 5.87 6.12 30.44
CA MET A 20 6.55 5.14 29.62
C MET A 20 5.75 5.12 28.34
N TYR A 21 6.12 5.98 27.39
CA TYR A 21 5.66 5.83 26.02
C TYR A 21 6.08 4.42 25.64
N ALA A 22 5.10 3.54 25.51
CA ALA A 22 5.36 2.13 25.24
C ALA A 22 6.19 2.00 23.96
N GLN A 23 6.01 2.92 23.02
CA GLN A 23 6.85 3.13 21.85
C GLN A 23 6.88 4.61 21.44
N THR A 24 7.97 5.02 20.81
CA THR A 24 8.27 6.35 20.30
C THR A 24 8.07 6.41 18.78
N THR A 25 7.93 7.63 18.27
CA THR A 25 7.91 7.91 16.83
C THR A 25 9.11 7.31 16.08
N GLN A 26 10.28 7.29 16.73
CA GLN A 26 11.50 6.68 16.19
C GLN A 26 11.39 5.15 16.11
N GLU A 27 10.87 4.50 17.15
CA GLU A 27 10.67 3.05 17.15
C GLU A 27 9.66 2.61 16.09
N ASN A 28 8.62 3.41 15.82
CA ASN A 28 7.70 3.14 14.71
C ASN A 28 8.37 3.24 13.34
N LEU A 29 9.28 4.21 13.15
CA LEU A 29 10.07 4.31 11.91
C LEU A 29 11.03 3.13 11.75
N GLU A 30 11.68 2.70 12.82
CA GLU A 30 12.55 1.51 12.80
C GLU A 30 11.77 0.24 12.48
N LYS A 31 10.58 0.09 13.08
CA LYS A 31 9.64 -0.99 12.79
C LYS A 31 9.21 -0.99 11.32
N TYR A 32 8.90 0.17 10.77
CA TYR A 32 8.56 0.31 9.35
C TYR A 32 9.66 -0.25 8.45
N TRP A 33 10.92 0.15 8.65
CA TRP A 33 12.02 -0.30 7.80
C TRP A 33 12.35 -1.78 8.00
N LEU A 34 12.21 -2.28 9.22
CA LEU A 34 12.30 -3.72 9.50
C LEU A 34 11.21 -4.49 8.75
N TYR A 35 9.99 -3.96 8.70
CA TYR A 35 8.91 -4.60 7.96
C TYR A 35 9.20 -4.58 6.46
N ARG A 36 9.65 -3.43 5.95
CA ARG A 36 9.99 -3.25 4.54
C ARG A 36 11.07 -4.22 4.07
N ASP A 37 12.12 -4.38 4.87
CA ASP A 37 13.21 -5.33 4.62
C ASP A 37 12.70 -6.78 4.58
N ARG A 38 11.84 -7.16 5.54
CA ARG A 38 11.27 -8.50 5.60
C ARG A 38 10.35 -8.80 4.41
N LEU A 39 9.51 -7.84 3.99
CA LEU A 39 8.71 -7.98 2.77
C LEU A 39 9.61 -8.37 1.60
N ARG A 40 10.63 -7.56 1.31
CA ARG A 40 11.55 -7.76 0.18
C ARG A 40 12.32 -9.08 0.23
N LYS A 41 12.69 -9.54 1.42
CA LYS A 41 13.49 -10.75 1.60
C LYS A 41 12.67 -12.04 1.55
N HIS A 42 11.44 -12.01 2.04
CA HIS A 42 10.71 -13.24 2.37
C HIS A 42 9.34 -13.34 1.70
N PHE A 43 8.75 -12.22 1.27
CA PHE A 43 7.35 -12.16 0.85
C PHE A 43 7.14 -11.60 -0.54
N ILE A 44 8.18 -11.18 -1.24
CA ILE A 44 8.05 -10.75 -2.64
C ILE A 44 9.34 -11.02 -3.39
N VAL A 45 9.20 -11.37 -4.66
CA VAL A 45 10.31 -11.35 -5.61
C VAL A 45 10.18 -10.08 -6.43
N ILE A 46 11.06 -9.10 -6.22
CA ILE A 46 11.05 -7.87 -7.00
C ILE A 46 11.89 -8.09 -8.25
N SER A 47 11.29 -7.91 -9.42
CA SER A 47 11.97 -8.05 -10.71
C SER A 47 11.62 -6.88 -11.62
N PRO A 48 12.62 -6.24 -12.29
CA PRO A 48 12.34 -5.29 -13.36
C PRO A 48 11.80 -5.98 -14.62
N HIS A 49 11.99 -7.30 -14.70
CA HIS A 49 11.49 -8.15 -15.75
C HIS A 49 10.05 -8.57 -15.38
N ASP A 50 9.13 -8.45 -16.35
CA ASP A 50 7.70 -8.68 -16.13
C ASP A 50 7.38 -10.20 -16.13
N GLU A 51 8.04 -10.93 -15.22
CA GLU A 51 8.04 -12.39 -15.17
C GLU A 51 6.94 -12.93 -14.26
N PHE A 52 6.43 -14.12 -14.58
CA PHE A 52 5.43 -14.84 -13.79
C PHE A 52 5.80 -14.92 -12.31
N GLY A 53 4.86 -14.47 -11.47
CA GLY A 53 4.91 -14.42 -10.02
C GLY A 53 5.83 -13.37 -9.40
N THR A 54 6.47 -12.53 -10.20
CA THR A 54 7.26 -11.41 -9.67
C THR A 54 6.38 -10.21 -9.37
N ASN A 55 6.82 -9.40 -8.41
CA ASN A 55 6.17 -8.17 -7.96
C ASN A 55 4.77 -8.38 -7.36
N ILE A 56 4.44 -9.62 -6.96
CA ILE A 56 3.20 -9.99 -6.25
C ILE A 56 3.57 -10.42 -4.82
N PRO A 57 3.07 -9.73 -3.78
CA PRO A 57 3.33 -10.12 -2.39
C PRO A 57 2.66 -11.45 -2.00
N PHE A 58 3.38 -12.31 -1.29
CA PHE A 58 2.85 -13.49 -0.61
C PHE A 58 2.12 -13.10 0.69
N PHE A 59 1.05 -13.81 0.99
CA PHE A 59 0.18 -13.58 2.14
C PHE A 59 0.75 -14.19 3.42
N TYR A 60 1.23 -15.44 3.33
CA TYR A 60 1.83 -16.12 4.47
C TYR A 60 2.98 -17.02 4.06
N HIS A 61 3.88 -17.27 5.01
CA HIS A 61 4.81 -18.38 4.93
C HIS A 61 4.76 -19.22 6.21
N SER A 62 4.74 -20.54 6.06
CA SER A 62 4.73 -21.48 7.17
C SER A 62 6.02 -22.31 7.19
N TYR A 63 6.55 -22.54 8.41
CA TYR A 63 7.73 -23.37 8.66
C TYR A 63 7.34 -24.80 9.06
N GLU A 64 8.34 -25.70 9.10
CA GLU A 64 8.20 -27.14 9.35
C GLU A 64 7.31 -27.50 10.55
N GLY A 65 6.45 -28.51 10.36
CA GLY A 65 5.54 -29.06 11.40
C GLY A 65 4.05 -28.87 11.11
N ASP A 66 3.71 -27.98 10.19
CA ASP A 66 2.35 -27.82 9.67
C ASP A 66 2.22 -28.56 8.32
N ASN A 67 1.05 -29.16 8.06
CA ASN A 67 0.66 -29.63 6.73
C ASN A 67 0.55 -28.46 5.72
N ARG A 68 0.85 -27.22 6.15
CA ARG A 68 0.87 -25.99 5.37
C ARG A 68 2.25 -25.39 5.09
N LYS A 69 3.36 -26.14 5.23
CA LYS A 69 4.70 -25.66 4.82
C LYS A 69 4.63 -25.09 3.40
N GLY A 70 5.08 -23.85 3.21
CA GLY A 70 5.02 -23.19 1.91
C GLY A 70 4.88 -21.67 1.96
N LEU A 71 5.10 -21.04 0.81
CA LEU A 71 4.68 -19.66 0.52
C LEU A 71 3.28 -19.70 -0.03
N THR A 72 2.38 -18.86 0.47
CA THR A 72 1.00 -18.85 -0.04
C THR A 72 0.53 -17.46 -0.40
N ILE A 73 -0.14 -17.39 -1.54
CA ILE A 73 -0.93 -16.26 -2.00
C ILE A 73 -2.35 -16.50 -1.46
N GLY A 74 -2.94 -15.49 -0.84
CA GLY A 74 -4.23 -15.61 -0.16
C GLY A 74 -5.39 -15.93 -1.11
N ASP A 75 -6.60 -15.59 -0.70
CA ASP A 75 -7.81 -15.72 -1.53
C ASP A 75 -7.86 -14.62 -2.61
N GLY A 76 -6.83 -14.53 -3.47
CA GLY A 76 -6.64 -13.42 -4.40
C GLY A 76 -5.27 -12.75 -4.33
N ASN A 77 -5.08 -11.71 -5.14
CA ASN A 77 -3.93 -10.80 -5.08
C ASN A 77 -4.14 -9.66 -4.07
N ASP A 78 -4.89 -9.89 -3.00
CA ASP A 78 -5.26 -8.84 -2.05
C ASP A 78 -4.05 -8.09 -1.48
N GLY A 79 -2.89 -8.74 -1.39
CA GLY A 79 -1.64 -8.10 -0.99
C GLY A 79 -1.12 -7.09 -2.00
N LEU A 80 -1.33 -7.31 -3.30
CA LEU A 80 -0.81 -6.47 -4.39
C LEU A 80 -1.45 -5.08 -4.39
N GLN A 81 -2.77 -4.98 -4.30
CA GLN A 81 -3.47 -3.69 -4.27
C GLN A 81 -3.02 -2.81 -3.09
N TYR A 82 -2.82 -3.38 -1.90
CA TYR A 82 -2.31 -2.62 -0.74
C TYR A 82 -0.81 -2.33 -0.84
N TYR A 83 -0.03 -3.21 -1.45
CA TYR A 83 1.37 -2.96 -1.73
C TYR A 83 1.54 -1.76 -2.66
N ILE A 84 0.69 -1.62 -3.67
CA ILE A 84 0.64 -0.44 -4.55
C ILE A 84 0.36 0.84 -3.74
N GLY A 85 -0.66 0.84 -2.87
CA GLY A 85 -0.96 1.99 -2.01
C GLY A 85 0.17 2.29 -1.01
N MET A 86 0.80 1.26 -0.45
CA MET A 86 1.94 1.39 0.44
C MET A 86 3.12 2.06 -0.27
N LEU A 87 3.45 1.61 -1.48
CA LEU A 87 4.51 2.21 -2.30
C LEU A 87 4.20 3.66 -2.71
N ALA A 88 2.95 3.97 -3.05
CA ALA A 88 2.53 5.34 -3.37
C ALA A 88 2.73 6.30 -2.19
N THR A 89 2.34 5.84 -1.00
CA THR A 89 2.47 6.62 0.23
C THR A 89 3.92 6.71 0.72
N GLU A 90 4.74 5.66 0.51
CA GLU A 90 6.19 5.67 0.72
C GLU A 90 6.86 6.69 -0.21
N TYR A 91 6.52 6.68 -1.51
CA TYR A 91 7.01 7.62 -2.52
C TYR A 91 6.76 9.07 -2.10
N ALA A 92 5.51 9.40 -1.74
CA ALA A 92 5.17 10.78 -1.35
C ALA A 92 5.86 11.22 -0.06
N LEU A 93 6.08 10.32 0.90
CA LEU A 93 6.85 10.65 2.10
C LEU A 93 8.32 10.90 1.78
N LEU A 94 8.94 10.00 1.03
CA LEU A 94 10.33 10.17 0.59
C LEU A 94 10.48 11.49 -0.16
N GLN A 95 9.56 11.81 -1.08
CA GLN A 95 9.55 13.07 -1.80
C GLN A 95 9.34 14.29 -0.88
N LYS A 96 8.35 14.25 0.02
CA LYS A 96 8.09 15.29 1.04
C LYS A 96 9.34 15.59 1.85
N TYR A 97 10.17 14.57 2.10
CA TYR A 97 11.43 14.69 2.82
C TYR A 97 12.68 14.75 1.94
N THR A 98 12.54 14.99 0.63
CA THR A 98 13.65 15.11 -0.34
C THR A 98 14.65 13.94 -0.25
N MET A 99 14.11 12.73 -0.03
CA MET A 99 14.85 11.48 -0.04
C MET A 99 14.82 10.85 -1.44
N ASP A 100 15.73 9.91 -1.69
CA ASP A 100 15.76 9.18 -2.96
C ASP A 100 14.51 8.30 -3.10
N VAL A 101 13.74 8.56 -4.15
CA VAL A 101 12.50 7.84 -4.48
C VAL A 101 12.74 6.72 -5.49
N THR A 102 13.94 6.58 -6.05
CA THR A 102 14.22 5.73 -7.22
C THR A 102 13.81 4.28 -7.01
N GLN A 103 14.16 3.70 -5.86
CA GLN A 103 13.81 2.32 -5.54
C GLN A 103 12.30 2.11 -5.42
N THR A 104 11.63 2.96 -4.62
CA THR A 104 10.17 2.90 -4.41
C THR A 104 9.40 3.15 -5.69
N ARG A 105 9.84 4.13 -6.50
CA ARG A 105 9.30 4.42 -7.83
C ARG A 105 9.37 3.20 -8.75
N ASN A 106 10.53 2.54 -8.80
CA ASN A 106 10.72 1.38 -9.65
C ASN A 106 9.86 0.19 -9.19
N GLU A 107 9.82 -0.09 -7.88
CA GLU A 107 8.93 -1.11 -7.33
C GLU A 107 7.45 -0.84 -7.62
N LEU A 108 7.02 0.43 -7.52
CA LEU A 108 5.65 0.82 -7.85
C LEU A 108 5.34 0.58 -9.32
N LEU A 109 6.26 0.95 -10.21
CA LEU A 109 6.13 0.68 -11.63
C LEU A 109 6.05 -0.83 -11.90
N TYR A 110 6.84 -1.65 -11.22
CA TYR A 110 6.83 -3.10 -11.39
C TYR A 110 5.57 -3.76 -10.83
N ALA A 111 5.05 -3.28 -9.70
CA ALA A 111 3.78 -3.73 -9.15
C ALA A 111 2.61 -3.41 -10.10
N LEU A 112 2.59 -2.21 -10.70
CA LEU A 112 1.58 -1.85 -11.70
C LEU A 112 1.72 -2.68 -12.99
N LYS A 113 2.95 -3.01 -13.41
CA LYS A 113 3.17 -3.96 -14.51
C LYS A 113 2.63 -5.35 -14.17
N ALA A 114 2.79 -5.82 -12.94
CA ALA A 114 2.20 -7.08 -12.51
C ALA A 114 0.67 -7.07 -12.64
N VAL A 115 -0.02 -5.95 -12.33
CA VAL A 115 -1.48 -5.83 -12.56
C VAL A 115 -1.81 -6.00 -14.04
N GLU A 116 -1.11 -5.29 -14.94
CA GLU A 116 -1.32 -5.43 -16.39
C GLU A 116 -0.98 -6.82 -16.90
N ARG A 117 0.02 -7.46 -16.30
CA ARG A 117 0.38 -8.84 -16.62
C ARG A 117 -0.77 -9.78 -16.26
N LEU A 118 -1.32 -9.66 -15.04
CA LEU A 118 -2.47 -10.45 -14.60
C LEU A 118 -3.73 -10.20 -15.46
N ASP A 119 -3.94 -8.95 -15.91
CA ASP A 119 -4.99 -8.55 -16.85
C ASP A 119 -4.81 -9.27 -18.20
N LYS A 120 -3.63 -9.09 -18.81
CA LYS A 120 -3.25 -9.73 -20.08
C LYS A 120 -3.38 -11.26 -20.05
N PHE A 121 -3.09 -11.89 -18.90
CA PHE A 121 -3.18 -13.34 -18.76
C PHE A 121 -4.60 -13.86 -18.60
N ALA A 122 -5.50 -13.09 -18.01
CA ALA A 122 -6.89 -13.51 -17.85
C ALA A 122 -7.54 -13.82 -19.19
N GLU A 123 -7.34 -12.95 -20.18
CA GLU A 123 -7.86 -13.11 -21.53
C GLU A 123 -7.48 -14.45 -22.17
N CYS A 124 -6.18 -14.75 -22.18
CA CYS A 124 -5.67 -15.98 -22.76
C CYS A 124 -6.26 -17.21 -22.04
N GLN A 125 -6.34 -17.17 -20.71
CA GLN A 125 -6.84 -18.26 -19.89
C GLN A 125 -8.33 -18.52 -20.10
N PHE A 126 -9.16 -17.48 -19.99
CA PHE A 126 -10.60 -17.64 -20.08
C PHE A 126 -11.09 -17.90 -21.51
N ARG A 127 -10.36 -17.47 -22.55
CA ARG A 127 -10.70 -17.82 -23.95
C ARG A 127 -10.53 -19.30 -24.24
N GLN A 128 -9.57 -19.94 -23.58
CA GLN A 128 -9.30 -21.36 -23.74
C GLN A 128 -10.31 -22.25 -23.02
N LEU A 129 -11.21 -21.70 -22.19
CA LEU A 129 -12.28 -22.44 -21.50
C LEU A 129 -13.51 -22.58 -22.41
N PRO A 130 -13.66 -23.64 -23.22
CA PRO A 130 -14.75 -23.73 -24.16
C PRO A 130 -15.99 -24.22 -23.39
N ASN A 131 -16.97 -23.35 -23.13
CA ASN A 131 -18.35 -23.71 -22.75
C ASN A 131 -18.53 -24.75 -21.62
N ILE A 132 -17.58 -24.90 -20.69
CA ILE A 132 -17.62 -25.94 -19.63
C ILE A 132 -18.82 -25.73 -18.67
N ARG A 133 -19.42 -24.53 -18.61
CA ARG A 133 -20.61 -24.31 -17.77
C ARG A 133 -21.90 -24.97 -18.29
N ASN A 134 -21.94 -25.46 -19.53
CA ASN A 134 -23.13 -26.17 -20.04
C ASN A 134 -23.14 -27.69 -19.72
N SER A 135 -22.09 -28.25 -19.11
CA SER A 135 -22.18 -29.61 -18.57
C SER A 135 -22.89 -29.57 -17.22
N GLY A 136 -24.21 -29.39 -17.26
CA GLY A 136 -25.12 -29.62 -16.12
C GLY A 136 -25.13 -31.08 -15.64
N ASP A 137 -24.23 -31.92 -16.12
CA ASP A 137 -24.17 -33.35 -15.82
C ASP A 137 -23.63 -33.66 -14.42
N GLY A 138 -23.04 -32.68 -13.73
CA GLY A 138 -22.49 -32.88 -12.38
C GLY A 138 -21.39 -33.94 -12.31
N THR A 139 -20.88 -34.44 -13.44
CA THR A 139 -19.96 -35.57 -13.49
C THR A 139 -18.52 -35.20 -13.22
N GLY A 140 -18.22 -33.91 -13.02
CA GLY A 140 -16.93 -33.46 -12.48
C GLY A 140 -15.75 -34.06 -13.23
N THR A 141 -15.80 -34.06 -14.56
CA THR A 141 -14.64 -34.45 -15.37
C THR A 141 -13.44 -33.65 -14.88
N ASN A 142 -12.40 -34.38 -14.48
CA ASN A 142 -11.27 -33.87 -13.71
C ASN A 142 -10.41 -32.98 -14.62
N THR A 143 -10.77 -31.71 -14.74
CA THR A 143 -10.14 -30.71 -15.62
C THR A 143 -8.70 -30.37 -15.19
N ASN A 144 -8.22 -30.91 -14.07
CA ASN A 144 -6.90 -30.67 -13.50
C ASN A 144 -5.71 -30.99 -14.44
N ASN A 145 -5.88 -31.85 -15.45
CA ASN A 145 -4.79 -32.18 -16.38
C ASN A 145 -4.55 -31.10 -17.46
N TYR A 146 -5.53 -30.25 -17.78
CA TYR A 146 -5.37 -29.22 -18.82
C TYR A 146 -4.66 -27.95 -18.30
N TYR A 147 -4.77 -27.65 -17.00
CA TYR A 147 -4.31 -26.37 -16.43
C TYR A 147 -2.86 -26.35 -15.94
N SER A 148 -2.08 -27.40 -16.19
CA SER A 148 -0.68 -27.49 -15.73
C SER A 148 0.32 -26.78 -16.65
N GLN A 149 -0.11 -26.31 -17.82
CA GLN A 149 0.77 -25.65 -18.78
C GLN A 149 0.55 -24.14 -18.73
N ILE A 150 1.65 -23.41 -18.51
CA ILE A 150 1.68 -21.96 -18.68
C ILE A 150 1.14 -21.66 -20.10
N PRO A 151 0.14 -20.78 -20.24
CA PRO A 151 -0.48 -20.52 -21.52
C PRO A 151 0.60 -20.05 -22.50
N ASN A 152 0.57 -20.61 -23.71
CA ASN A 152 1.51 -20.23 -24.76
C ASN A 152 1.38 -18.73 -25.03
N THR A 153 2.41 -17.97 -24.67
CA THR A 153 2.47 -16.50 -24.81
C THR A 153 2.29 -16.05 -26.26
N ASN A 154 2.43 -16.93 -27.24
CA ASN A 154 2.16 -16.61 -28.64
C ASN A 154 0.65 -16.43 -28.98
N GLN A 155 -0.25 -16.58 -28.00
CA GLN A 155 -1.69 -16.42 -28.18
C GLN A 155 -2.22 -15.05 -27.73
N TYR A 156 -1.36 -14.11 -27.36
CA TYR A 156 -1.82 -12.77 -27.03
C TYR A 156 -2.34 -12.04 -28.27
N GLN A 157 -3.45 -11.35 -28.07
CA GLN A 157 -4.04 -10.48 -29.07
C GLN A 157 -3.91 -9.03 -28.62
N GLU A 158 -3.77 -8.14 -29.59
CA GLU A 158 -3.92 -6.71 -29.35
C GLU A 158 -5.33 -6.46 -28.77
N GLY A 159 -5.40 -5.87 -27.59
CA GLY A 159 -6.66 -5.70 -26.85
C GLY A 159 -6.85 -6.64 -25.66
N ASP A 160 -5.88 -7.53 -25.37
CA ASP A 160 -5.93 -8.42 -24.19
C ASP A 160 -5.82 -7.69 -22.85
N LEU A 161 -5.48 -6.40 -22.86
CA LEU A 161 -5.59 -5.55 -21.69
C LEU A 161 -6.99 -4.94 -21.69
N ASN A 162 -7.85 -5.42 -20.80
CA ASN A 162 -9.19 -4.87 -20.61
C ASN A 162 -9.55 -4.66 -19.15
N GLY A 163 -8.62 -4.84 -18.23
CA GLY A 163 -8.78 -4.53 -16.82
C GLY A 163 -9.39 -5.67 -16.03
N PHE A 164 -9.77 -6.78 -16.67
CA PHE A 164 -10.14 -8.01 -15.97
C PHE A 164 -8.92 -8.90 -15.82
N PHE A 165 -8.58 -9.27 -14.59
CA PHE A 165 -7.34 -9.98 -14.28
C PHE A 165 -7.61 -11.33 -13.60
N ILE A 166 -6.60 -12.21 -13.64
CA ILE A 166 -6.57 -13.41 -12.79
C ILE A 166 -5.97 -13.04 -11.43
N ARG A 167 -6.33 -13.83 -10.42
CA ARG A 167 -5.88 -13.59 -9.04
C ARG A 167 -4.37 -13.59 -8.90
N ASP A 168 -3.67 -14.54 -9.49
CA ASP A 168 -2.20 -14.55 -9.51
C ASP A 168 -1.68 -15.38 -10.67
N ASP A 169 -0.37 -15.35 -10.89
CA ASP A 169 0.30 -16.06 -11.98
C ASP A 169 1.54 -16.85 -11.50
N ILE A 170 1.50 -17.34 -10.25
CA ILE A 170 2.65 -17.98 -9.61
C ILE A 170 2.64 -19.50 -9.84
N GLY A 171 3.43 -19.96 -10.81
CA GLY A 171 3.58 -21.37 -11.17
C GLY A 171 4.29 -22.26 -10.14
N LYS A 172 4.19 -23.59 -10.33
CA LYS A 172 4.85 -24.61 -9.47
C LYS A 172 6.38 -24.50 -9.45
N ASP A 173 6.95 -24.04 -10.56
CA ASP A 173 8.39 -23.87 -10.78
C ASP A 173 8.95 -22.62 -10.08
N PHE A 174 8.10 -21.77 -9.49
CA PHE A 174 8.51 -20.49 -8.94
C PHE A 174 9.62 -20.60 -7.89
N ILE A 175 9.53 -21.56 -6.95
CA ILE A 175 10.58 -21.80 -5.96
C ILE A 175 11.89 -22.30 -6.60
N GLU A 176 11.80 -23.04 -7.71
CA GLU A 176 12.98 -23.51 -8.43
C GLU A 176 13.71 -22.34 -9.13
N ARG A 177 12.94 -21.39 -9.68
CA ARG A 177 13.46 -20.16 -10.30
C ARG A 177 14.14 -19.22 -9.30
N TYR A 178 13.74 -19.25 -8.02
CA TYR A 178 14.28 -18.36 -6.99
C TYR A 178 14.90 -19.16 -5.82
N PRO A 179 16.18 -19.56 -5.93
CA PRO A 179 16.82 -20.48 -4.98
C PRO A 179 16.78 -20.05 -3.51
N TYR A 180 16.76 -18.74 -3.24
CA TYR A 180 16.66 -18.21 -1.87
C TYR A 180 15.30 -18.49 -1.21
N LEU A 181 14.28 -18.90 -1.97
CA LEU A 181 12.97 -19.32 -1.48
C LEU A 181 12.86 -20.84 -1.27
N LYS A 182 13.87 -21.65 -1.64
CA LYS A 182 13.83 -23.12 -1.53
C LYS A 182 13.56 -23.62 -0.11
N SER A 183 13.95 -22.86 0.90
CA SER A 183 13.69 -23.22 2.30
C SER A 183 12.19 -23.29 2.64
N TYR A 184 11.33 -22.63 1.87
CA TYR A 184 9.88 -22.65 2.08
C TYR A 184 9.21 -23.93 1.52
N GLY A 185 9.91 -24.71 0.70
CA GLY A 185 9.44 -26.01 0.21
C GLY A 185 8.52 -25.92 -1.01
N GLU A 186 7.31 -25.38 -0.86
CA GLU A 186 6.31 -25.29 -1.94
C GLU A 186 5.65 -23.91 -2.01
N VAL A 187 5.06 -23.59 -3.17
CA VAL A 187 4.20 -22.41 -3.34
C VAL A 187 2.75 -22.87 -3.45
N ARG A 188 1.88 -22.21 -2.70
CA ARG A 188 0.44 -22.34 -2.78
C ARG A 188 -0.12 -21.09 -3.43
N SER A 189 -0.63 -21.29 -4.62
CA SER A 189 -1.12 -20.22 -5.47
C SER A 189 -2.49 -20.64 -5.99
N THR A 190 -3.38 -19.66 -6.17
CA THR A 190 -4.69 -19.91 -6.78
C THR A 190 -4.56 -20.24 -8.27
N PHE A 191 -3.44 -19.87 -8.89
CA PHE A 191 -3.03 -20.29 -10.22
C PHE A 191 -2.70 -21.79 -10.30
N VAL A 192 -2.18 -22.38 -9.21
CA VAL A 192 -1.67 -23.77 -9.20
C VAL A 192 -2.61 -24.77 -8.51
N MET A 193 -3.25 -24.35 -7.41
CA MET A 193 -3.93 -25.25 -6.45
C MET A 193 -5.41 -24.95 -6.29
N GLY A 194 -6.09 -24.49 -7.34
CA GLY A 194 -7.46 -24.09 -7.21
C GLY A 194 -8.41 -25.22 -6.78
N HIS A 195 -9.23 -24.98 -5.75
CA HIS A 195 -10.25 -25.92 -5.30
C HIS A 195 -11.56 -25.66 -6.08
N GLY A 196 -11.61 -25.96 -7.39
CA GLY A 196 -12.82 -25.68 -8.17
C GLY A 196 -12.75 -25.91 -9.69
N ARG A 197 -13.90 -25.68 -10.36
CA ARG A 197 -14.13 -25.97 -11.80
C ARG A 197 -13.50 -24.97 -12.78
N ASN A 198 -12.98 -23.83 -12.32
CA ASN A 198 -12.42 -22.78 -13.19
C ASN A 198 -11.04 -22.38 -12.66
N MET A 199 -9.98 -23.08 -13.07
CA MET A 199 -8.61 -22.60 -12.89
C MET A 199 -8.16 -21.90 -14.19
N PRO A 200 -7.39 -20.80 -14.09
CA PRO A 200 -7.16 -19.99 -12.88
C PRO A 200 -8.45 -19.34 -12.37
N TYR A 201 -8.49 -19.00 -11.08
CA TYR A 201 -9.65 -18.31 -10.53
C TYR A 201 -9.82 -16.92 -11.15
N GLU A 202 -11.08 -16.60 -11.45
CA GLU A 202 -11.51 -15.24 -11.75
C GLU A 202 -11.24 -14.32 -10.57
N GLU A 203 -11.00 -13.03 -10.84
CA GLU A 203 -10.86 -12.04 -9.79
C GLU A 203 -12.13 -11.93 -8.93
N SER A 204 -11.94 -11.71 -7.63
CA SER A 204 -13.04 -11.46 -6.71
C SER A 204 -13.52 -10.01 -6.82
N LYS A 205 -14.81 -9.77 -6.59
CA LYS A 205 -15.36 -8.41 -6.66
C LYS A 205 -14.63 -7.44 -5.72
N ASP A 206 -14.38 -7.87 -4.49
CA ASP A 206 -13.71 -7.11 -3.44
C ASP A 206 -12.26 -6.72 -3.79
N ASN A 207 -11.54 -7.53 -4.55
CA ASN A 207 -10.21 -7.13 -5.02
C ASN A 207 -10.27 -5.99 -6.01
N VAL A 208 -11.15 -6.08 -7.01
CA VAL A 208 -11.39 -4.98 -7.95
C VAL A 208 -11.71 -3.68 -7.21
N TRP A 209 -12.53 -3.76 -6.16
CA TRP A 209 -12.85 -2.62 -5.29
C TRP A 209 -11.63 -2.04 -4.58
N ASN A 210 -10.77 -2.89 -4.03
CA ASN A 210 -9.60 -2.48 -3.28
C ASN A 210 -8.48 -1.89 -4.14
N TYR A 211 -8.42 -2.20 -5.44
CA TYR A 211 -7.52 -1.49 -6.34
C TYR A 211 -7.83 0.00 -6.43
N LEU A 212 -9.10 0.40 -6.53
CA LEU A 212 -9.45 1.79 -6.76
C LEU A 212 -8.94 2.79 -5.71
N PRO A 213 -9.11 2.59 -4.39
CA PRO A 213 -8.57 3.52 -3.40
C PRO A 213 -7.04 3.57 -3.43
N ASN A 214 -6.37 2.43 -3.71
CA ASN A 214 -4.91 2.38 -3.79
C ASN A 214 -4.37 3.01 -5.08
N LEU A 215 -5.05 2.85 -6.22
CA LEU A 215 -4.77 3.55 -7.47
C LEU A 215 -5.03 5.06 -7.36
N ALA A 216 -6.08 5.46 -6.63
CA ALA A 216 -6.33 6.86 -6.30
C ALA A 216 -5.21 7.46 -5.47
N LEU A 217 -4.66 6.73 -4.50
CA LEU A 217 -3.46 7.16 -3.78
C LEU A 217 -2.28 7.37 -4.72
N VAL A 218 -2.01 6.45 -5.66
CA VAL A 218 -0.94 6.64 -6.66
C VAL A 218 -1.18 7.91 -7.47
N TYR A 219 -2.40 8.11 -7.99
CA TYR A 219 -2.74 9.29 -8.79
C TYR A 219 -2.55 10.60 -8.04
N VAL A 220 -2.92 10.62 -6.75
CA VAL A 220 -2.84 11.81 -5.89
C VAL A 220 -1.42 12.12 -5.42
N LEU A 221 -0.65 11.08 -5.08
CA LEU A 221 0.58 11.19 -4.31
C LEU A 221 1.86 11.06 -5.15
N VAL A 222 1.78 10.48 -6.34
CA VAL A 222 2.95 10.22 -7.19
C VAL A 222 2.94 11.18 -8.37
N ASP A 223 4.01 11.98 -8.49
CA ASP A 223 4.17 12.99 -9.55
C ASP A 223 4.95 12.48 -10.77
N ASP A 224 5.15 11.17 -10.87
CA ASP A 224 5.76 10.54 -12.04
C ASP A 224 4.72 10.34 -13.17
N PRO A 225 4.93 10.94 -14.35
CA PRO A 225 3.94 10.92 -15.44
C PRO A 225 3.73 9.52 -16.04
N ILE A 226 4.76 8.67 -16.05
CA ILE A 226 4.66 7.30 -16.59
C ILE A 226 3.78 6.45 -15.67
N ILE A 227 4.01 6.56 -14.36
CA ILE A 227 3.20 5.87 -13.35
C ILE A 227 1.75 6.40 -13.36
N GLN A 228 1.56 7.72 -13.42
CA GLN A 228 0.21 8.31 -13.49
C GLN A 228 -0.55 7.84 -14.73
N GLN A 229 0.10 7.79 -15.89
CA GLN A 229 -0.55 7.30 -17.10
C GLN A 229 -0.94 5.83 -16.95
N LYS A 230 -0.03 4.98 -16.48
CA LYS A 230 -0.33 3.55 -16.25
C LYS A 230 -1.51 3.34 -15.30
N VAL A 231 -1.61 4.12 -14.24
CA VAL A 231 -2.76 4.08 -13.31
C VAL A 231 -4.06 4.45 -14.01
N LYS A 232 -4.05 5.52 -14.83
CA LYS A 232 -5.22 5.91 -15.62
C LYS A 232 -5.62 4.82 -16.60
N ASP A 233 -4.66 4.21 -17.29
CA ASP A 233 -4.90 3.15 -18.26
C ASP A 233 -5.55 1.93 -17.60
N ILE A 234 -4.97 1.45 -16.47
CA ILE A 234 -5.50 0.33 -15.68
C ILE A 234 -6.92 0.66 -15.20
N THR A 235 -7.11 1.84 -14.60
CA THR A 235 -8.41 2.24 -14.06
C THR A 235 -9.46 2.36 -15.17
N PHE A 236 -9.12 3.02 -16.27
CA PHE A 236 -10.02 3.16 -17.42
C PHE A 236 -10.50 1.81 -17.92
N ARG A 237 -9.58 0.85 -18.07
CA ARG A 237 -9.91 -0.51 -18.48
C ARG A 237 -10.82 -1.22 -17.49
N MET A 238 -10.49 -1.20 -16.19
CA MET A 238 -11.30 -1.77 -15.12
C MET A 238 -12.73 -1.23 -15.15
N ILE A 239 -12.91 0.10 -15.21
CA ILE A 239 -14.25 0.69 -15.28
C ILE A 239 -14.94 0.32 -16.59
N LYS A 240 -14.25 0.43 -17.73
CA LYS A 240 -14.86 0.34 -19.06
C LYS A 240 -15.28 -1.07 -19.44
N HIS A 241 -14.50 -2.10 -19.11
CA HIS A 241 -14.75 -3.44 -19.61
C HIS A 241 -15.27 -4.40 -18.54
N MET A 242 -14.96 -4.15 -17.25
CA MET A 242 -15.54 -4.98 -16.19
C MET A 242 -16.95 -4.55 -15.83
N HIS A 243 -17.57 -3.59 -16.53
CA HIS A 243 -18.95 -3.21 -16.26
C HIS A 243 -19.93 -3.83 -17.23
N TYR A 244 -21.10 -4.18 -16.71
CA TYR A 244 -22.28 -4.40 -17.51
C TYR A 244 -23.44 -3.59 -16.95
N ASN A 245 -23.97 -2.69 -17.80
CA ASN A 245 -25.08 -1.84 -17.44
C ASN A 245 -26.38 -2.64 -17.51
N MET A 246 -26.70 -3.32 -16.41
CA MET A 246 -28.02 -3.91 -16.23
C MET A 246 -28.94 -2.92 -15.57
N THR A 247 -30.04 -2.57 -16.23
CA THR A 247 -31.12 -1.85 -15.58
C THR A 247 -31.99 -2.84 -14.81
N ASN A 248 -31.76 -2.97 -13.50
CA ASN A 248 -32.65 -3.74 -12.65
C ASN A 248 -33.91 -2.93 -12.38
N ARG A 249 -35.07 -3.58 -12.52
CA ARG A 249 -36.37 -3.01 -12.14
C ARG A 249 -36.67 -3.46 -10.72
N VAL A 250 -36.49 -2.56 -9.77
CA VAL A 250 -36.89 -2.79 -8.37
C VAL A 250 -38.31 -2.27 -8.20
N TYR A 251 -39.21 -3.14 -7.72
CA TYR A 251 -40.59 -2.79 -7.41
C TYR A 251 -40.72 -2.49 -5.93
N TYR A 252 -41.24 -1.32 -5.58
CA TYR A 252 -41.54 -0.95 -4.20
C TYR A 252 -43.00 -0.50 -4.08
N PRO A 253 -43.67 -0.87 -2.97
CA PRO A 253 -45.05 -0.47 -2.74
C PRO A 253 -45.13 1.03 -2.47
N CYS A 254 -45.92 1.74 -3.26
CA CYS A 254 -46.35 3.10 -2.96
C CYS A 254 -47.22 3.10 -1.70
N GLY A 255 -46.94 4.05 -0.81
CA GLY A 255 -47.78 4.34 0.35
C GLY A 255 -47.04 4.56 1.65
N LEU A 256 -45.75 4.23 1.73
CA LEU A 256 -44.95 4.51 2.93
C LEU A 256 -44.25 5.88 2.88
N PHE A 257 -43.82 6.37 1.69
CA PHE A 257 -42.88 7.50 1.62
C PHE A 257 -43.04 8.48 0.43
N SER A 258 -44.13 8.43 -0.35
CA SER A 258 -44.35 9.38 -1.48
C SER A 258 -45.84 9.57 -1.79
N ASP A 259 -46.20 10.69 -2.45
CA ASP A 259 -47.57 11.12 -2.83
C ASP A 259 -48.32 10.20 -3.83
N CYS A 260 -47.89 8.96 -4.02
CA CYS A 260 -48.62 7.99 -4.84
C CYS A 260 -49.67 7.23 -4.01
N PHE A 261 -50.74 6.79 -4.68
CA PHE A 261 -51.86 6.12 -4.03
C PHE A 261 -51.39 4.82 -3.34
N PRO A 262 -51.84 4.55 -2.10
CA PRO A 262 -51.59 3.27 -1.43
C PRO A 262 -52.05 2.10 -2.29
N GLY A 263 -51.13 1.18 -2.60
CA GLY A 263 -51.40 -0.01 -3.43
C GLY A 263 -50.86 0.07 -4.86
N GLU A 264 -50.32 1.20 -5.30
CA GLU A 264 -49.55 1.27 -6.55
C GLU A 264 -48.13 0.68 -6.35
N TRP A 265 -47.56 0.07 -7.38
CA TRP A 265 -46.15 -0.33 -7.38
C TRP A 265 -45.39 0.63 -8.29
N ARG A 266 -44.36 1.29 -7.75
CA ARG A 266 -43.43 2.05 -8.59
C ARG A 266 -42.29 1.14 -8.98
N THR A 267 -41.88 1.27 -10.23
CA THR A 267 -40.67 0.64 -10.75
C THR A 267 -39.56 1.66 -10.73
N MET A 268 -38.54 1.43 -9.91
CA MET A 268 -37.27 2.13 -10.06
C MET A 268 -36.38 1.30 -10.96
N THR A 269 -35.87 1.93 -12.01
CA THR A 269 -34.81 1.36 -12.82
C THR A 269 -33.49 1.80 -12.22
N THR A 270 -32.86 0.92 -11.43
CA THR A 270 -31.50 1.14 -10.96
C THR A 270 -30.56 0.46 -11.93
N PRO A 271 -29.70 1.20 -12.65
CA PRO A 271 -28.56 0.59 -13.29
C PRO A 271 -27.68 -0.07 -12.22
N THR A 272 -27.25 -1.28 -12.48
CA THR A 272 -26.49 -2.11 -11.56
C THR A 272 -25.16 -2.38 -12.22
N TRP A 273 -24.10 -1.98 -11.52
CA TRP A 273 -22.75 -2.13 -12.02
C TRP A 273 -22.26 -3.51 -11.61
N ARG A 274 -22.33 -4.47 -12.52
CA ARG A 274 -21.85 -5.83 -12.25
C ARG A 274 -20.44 -5.97 -12.78
N ILE A 275 -19.55 -6.51 -11.96
CA ILE A 275 -18.22 -6.94 -12.39
C ILE A 275 -18.41 -8.14 -13.32
N MET A 276 -18.13 -7.94 -14.60
CA MET A 276 -18.18 -8.98 -15.61
C MET A 276 -16.78 -9.37 -16.05
N ASN A 277 -16.61 -10.65 -16.33
CA ASN A 277 -15.51 -11.15 -17.12
C ASN A 277 -15.77 -10.80 -18.60
N PRO A 278 -14.99 -9.89 -19.21
CA PRO A 278 -15.20 -9.44 -20.57
C PRO A 278 -14.93 -10.53 -21.61
N VAL A 279 -14.16 -11.57 -21.27
CA VAL A 279 -13.94 -12.75 -22.13
C VAL A 279 -15.19 -13.59 -22.22
N THR A 280 -15.73 -13.95 -21.06
CA THR A 280 -16.77 -14.96 -20.97
C THR A 280 -18.16 -14.36 -21.03
N GLY A 281 -18.29 -13.05 -20.82
CA GLY A 281 -19.56 -12.35 -20.69
C GLY A 281 -20.32 -12.75 -19.41
N PHE A 282 -19.70 -13.47 -18.48
CA PHE A 282 -20.30 -13.88 -17.22
C PHE A 282 -19.95 -12.92 -16.08
N MET A 283 -20.81 -12.87 -15.07
CA MET A 283 -20.53 -12.14 -13.84
C MET A 283 -19.44 -12.87 -13.06
N ALA A 284 -18.48 -12.11 -12.51
CA ALA A 284 -17.58 -12.62 -11.48
C ALA A 284 -18.42 -13.14 -10.31
N VAL A 285 -18.32 -14.45 -10.05
CA VAL A 285 -19.20 -15.17 -9.09
C VAL A 285 -18.68 -15.04 -7.66
N ASP A 286 -17.36 -14.94 -7.51
CA ASP A 286 -16.68 -14.97 -6.21
C ASP A 286 -16.38 -13.57 -5.67
N GLY A 287 -16.25 -13.51 -4.35
CA GLY A 287 -15.90 -12.32 -3.58
C GLY A 287 -16.84 -12.08 -2.43
N ALA A 288 -16.66 -10.95 -1.73
CA ALA A 288 -17.66 -10.47 -0.79
C ALA A 288 -18.98 -10.30 -1.56
N ALA A 289 -19.83 -11.33 -1.51
CA ALA A 289 -21.22 -11.10 -1.21
C ALA A 289 -21.15 -10.33 0.10
N VAL A 290 -20.99 -9.00 0.01
CA VAL A 290 -21.67 -8.14 0.97
C VAL A 290 -23.03 -8.78 1.00
N GLU A 291 -23.35 -9.49 2.08
CA GLU A 291 -24.66 -10.05 2.26
C GLU A 291 -25.54 -8.90 1.82
N GLU A 292 -26.20 -9.07 0.69
CA GLU A 292 -27.18 -8.15 0.18
C GLU A 292 -28.19 -8.15 1.30
N ILE A 293 -27.96 -7.28 2.29
CA ILE A 293 -28.39 -7.51 3.66
C ILE A 293 -29.87 -7.77 3.50
N LEU A 294 -30.28 -8.99 3.87
CA LEU A 294 -31.57 -9.59 3.60
C LEU A 294 -32.68 -8.84 4.37
N ILE A 295 -32.76 -7.53 4.19
CA ILE A 295 -33.89 -6.70 4.56
C ILE A 295 -34.86 -6.83 3.38
N GLY A 296 -35.40 -8.05 3.24
CA GLY A 296 -36.44 -8.43 2.27
C GLY A 296 -35.98 -8.50 0.81
N ASN A 297 -35.45 -9.65 0.36
CA ASN A 297 -35.30 -10.04 -1.07
C ASN A 297 -34.68 -9.02 -2.05
N GLY A 298 -34.07 -7.93 -1.58
CA GLY A 298 -33.57 -6.83 -2.38
C GLY A 298 -32.06 -6.78 -2.37
N ASN A 299 -31.47 -7.22 -3.47
CA ASN A 299 -30.05 -7.08 -3.78
C ASN A 299 -29.64 -5.60 -3.74
N LEU A 300 -28.89 -5.17 -2.73
CA LEU A 300 -28.48 -3.77 -2.59
C LEU A 300 -27.28 -3.48 -3.49
N ASP A 301 -27.59 -3.06 -4.72
CA ASP A 301 -26.67 -2.60 -5.77
C ASP A 301 -25.97 -1.25 -5.45
N GLY A 302 -25.82 -0.87 -4.18
CA GLY A 302 -25.35 0.46 -3.77
C GLY A 302 -23.85 0.71 -4.01
N PHE A 303 -23.03 -0.33 -3.91
CA PHE A 303 -21.57 -0.20 -4.05
C PHE A 303 -21.19 0.25 -5.44
N ASN A 304 -21.68 -0.46 -6.44
CA ASN A 304 -21.60 -0.28 -7.88
C ASN A 304 -21.41 1.16 -8.42
N TYR A 305 -22.16 2.15 -7.90
CA TYR A 305 -22.04 3.55 -8.35
C TYR A 305 -20.73 4.21 -7.90
N GLY A 306 -20.27 3.91 -6.68
CA GLY A 306 -19.00 4.42 -6.16
C GLY A 306 -17.80 3.96 -6.99
N PHE A 307 -17.90 2.82 -7.67
CA PHE A 307 -16.84 2.27 -8.52
C PHE A 307 -16.55 3.19 -9.71
N ALA A 308 -17.58 3.51 -10.48
CA ALA A 308 -17.46 4.30 -11.70
C ALA A 308 -17.00 5.72 -11.39
N GLU A 309 -17.52 6.33 -10.33
CA GLU A 309 -17.10 7.66 -9.91
C GLU A 309 -15.65 7.67 -9.39
N ALA A 310 -15.21 6.59 -8.74
CA ALA A 310 -13.83 6.42 -8.30
C ALA A 310 -12.87 6.32 -9.47
N GLY A 311 -13.22 5.53 -10.48
CA GLY A 311 -12.42 5.53 -11.69
C GLY A 311 -12.45 6.87 -12.42
N ASN A 312 -13.62 7.51 -12.47
CA ASN A 312 -13.76 8.83 -13.09
C ASN A 312 -12.89 9.89 -12.40
N PHE A 313 -12.74 9.85 -11.07
CA PHE A 313 -11.83 10.73 -10.35
C PHE A 313 -10.37 10.57 -10.81
N ILE A 314 -9.91 9.34 -10.96
CA ILE A 314 -8.53 9.01 -11.37
C ILE A 314 -8.28 9.42 -12.82
N ILE A 315 -9.25 9.18 -13.71
CA ILE A 315 -9.13 9.50 -15.13
C ILE A 315 -9.55 10.94 -15.48
N LYS A 316 -10.07 11.73 -14.54
CA LYS A 316 -10.52 13.11 -14.80
C LYS A 316 -9.35 13.92 -15.36
N ASN A 317 -9.57 14.63 -16.46
CA ASN A 317 -8.55 15.36 -17.25
C ASN A 317 -7.58 14.48 -18.06
N SER A 318 -7.99 13.27 -18.43
CA SER A 318 -7.28 12.45 -19.42
C SER A 318 -7.95 12.52 -20.79
N GLU A 319 -7.34 11.89 -21.79
CA GLU A 319 -7.92 11.66 -23.12
C GLU A 319 -9.11 10.67 -23.09
N TYR A 320 -9.45 10.11 -21.91
CA TYR A 320 -10.54 9.17 -21.78
C TYR A 320 -11.91 9.84 -21.76
N PRO A 321 -12.94 9.20 -22.35
CA PRO A 321 -14.30 9.66 -22.22
C PRO A 321 -14.72 9.72 -20.76
N ASN A 322 -15.59 10.66 -20.44
CA ASN A 322 -16.15 10.81 -19.09
C ASN A 322 -16.81 9.48 -18.68
N LEU A 323 -16.25 8.83 -17.65
CA LEU A 323 -16.80 7.60 -17.10
C LEU A 323 -17.89 7.88 -16.05
N HIS A 324 -18.18 9.16 -15.81
CA HIS A 324 -19.31 9.58 -14.99
C HIS A 324 -20.58 8.92 -15.50
N PHE A 325 -21.26 8.25 -14.59
CA PHE A 325 -22.46 7.56 -14.96
C PHE A 325 -23.60 8.60 -15.07
N GLY A 326 -24.18 8.83 -16.25
CA GLY A 326 -25.16 9.90 -16.47
C GLY A 326 -26.33 9.89 -15.47
N ALA A 327 -26.76 8.72 -15.00
CA ALA A 327 -27.80 8.61 -14.00
C ALA A 327 -27.33 8.89 -12.55
N SER A 328 -26.03 9.04 -12.27
CA SER A 328 -25.59 9.54 -10.95
C SER A 328 -25.99 11.01 -10.75
N GLN A 329 -26.18 11.78 -11.83
CA GLN A 329 -26.72 13.15 -11.77
C GLN A 329 -28.25 13.23 -11.60
N GLU A 330 -28.98 12.24 -12.15
CA GLU A 330 -30.45 12.23 -12.18
C GLU A 330 -31.05 11.40 -11.02
N ILE A 331 -30.59 10.16 -10.83
CA ILE A 331 -31.10 9.20 -9.82
C ILE A 331 -30.59 9.52 -8.41
N GLY A 332 -29.35 10.03 -8.29
CA GLY A 332 -28.81 10.51 -7.01
C GLY A 332 -29.56 11.72 -6.45
N ARG A 333 -30.27 12.45 -7.32
CA ARG A 333 -31.03 13.65 -6.98
C ARG A 333 -32.38 13.33 -6.35
N GLU A 334 -33.07 12.29 -6.84
CA GLU A 334 -34.41 11.93 -6.39
C GLU A 334 -34.41 10.82 -5.33
N ASN A 335 -33.55 9.80 -5.42
CA ASN A 335 -33.72 8.60 -4.59
C ASN A 335 -33.03 8.63 -3.23
N TRP A 336 -31.93 9.38 -3.09
CA TRP A 336 -31.25 9.52 -1.79
C TRP A 336 -32.07 10.34 -0.79
N PHE A 337 -32.81 11.34 -1.29
CA PHE A 337 -33.62 12.24 -0.46
C PHE A 337 -34.86 11.55 0.15
N TYR A 338 -35.48 10.62 -0.58
CA TYR A 338 -36.67 9.91 -0.10
C TYR A 338 -36.34 8.72 0.82
N PHE A 339 -35.23 8.01 0.58
CA PHE A 339 -34.85 6.86 1.39
C PHE A 339 -34.48 7.22 2.83
N TYR A 340 -33.88 8.41 3.06
CA TYR A 340 -33.38 8.82 4.38
C TYR A 340 -34.42 9.56 5.23
N ASN A 341 -35.26 10.41 4.62
CA ASN A 341 -36.28 11.17 5.37
C ASN A 341 -37.39 10.26 5.95
N GLY A 342 -37.68 9.12 5.32
CA GLY A 342 -38.66 8.15 5.82
C GLY A 342 -38.17 7.35 7.05
N PHE A 343 -36.86 7.06 7.12
CA PHE A 343 -36.28 6.26 8.20
C PHE A 343 -35.97 7.06 9.47
N ALA A 344 -35.70 8.36 9.35
CA ALA A 344 -35.43 9.24 10.49
C ALA A 344 -36.62 9.39 11.46
N GLY A 345 -37.85 9.14 11.00
CA GLY A 345 -39.07 9.24 11.83
C GLY A 345 -39.26 8.11 12.84
N ILE A 346 -38.63 6.94 12.66
CA ILE A 346 -38.85 5.77 13.53
C ILE A 346 -37.72 5.62 14.57
N TRP A 347 -36.58 6.31 14.38
CA TRP A 347 -35.41 6.26 15.27
C TRP A 347 -35.12 7.60 15.97
N SER A 348 -36.13 8.44 16.15
CA SER A 348 -36.03 9.81 16.70
C SER A 348 -35.75 9.88 18.21
N SER A 349 -34.93 8.99 18.78
CA SER A 349 -34.43 9.15 20.16
C SER A 349 -32.95 8.80 20.31
N ARG A 350 -32.09 9.52 19.58
CA ARG A 350 -30.83 10.14 20.05
C ARG A 350 -29.99 10.61 18.85
N THR A 351 -29.75 11.92 18.81
CA THR A 351 -28.78 12.70 18.00
C THR A 351 -29.08 13.06 16.52
N PRO A 352 -28.66 14.27 16.06
CA PRO A 352 -29.37 15.10 15.10
C PRO A 352 -28.93 14.86 13.65
N HIS A 353 -29.81 14.31 12.83
CA HIS A 353 -29.61 14.10 11.38
C HIS A 353 -30.29 15.18 10.51
N SER A 354 -30.89 16.20 11.13
CA SER A 354 -31.73 17.20 10.43
C SER A 354 -30.95 18.38 9.83
N SER A 355 -29.63 18.39 9.86
CA SER A 355 -28.80 19.48 9.31
C SER A 355 -28.25 19.21 7.91
N LEU A 356 -28.28 17.97 7.42
CA LEU A 356 -27.62 17.56 6.17
C LEU A 356 -28.56 17.35 4.98
N ALA A 357 -29.87 17.47 5.19
CA ALA A 357 -30.88 17.30 4.14
C ALA A 357 -31.39 18.63 3.55
N THR A 358 -30.74 19.77 3.82
CA THR A 358 -31.30 21.08 3.45
C THR A 358 -30.34 22.02 2.73
N VAL A 359 -29.44 21.52 1.87
CA VAL A 359 -28.57 22.41 1.06
C VAL A 359 -28.42 21.94 -0.40
N GLY A 360 -29.17 22.61 -1.30
CA GLY A 360 -28.64 23.06 -2.60
C GLY A 360 -28.94 22.25 -3.86
N GLY A 361 -30.10 22.51 -4.51
CA GLY A 361 -30.41 22.05 -5.86
C GLY A 361 -29.69 22.81 -6.97
N ASN A 362 -28.39 22.56 -7.20
CA ASN A 362 -27.68 23.10 -8.37
C ASN A 362 -26.73 22.08 -9.04
N ASN A 363 -26.80 22.00 -10.38
CA ASN A 363 -26.14 20.97 -11.22
C ASN A 363 -24.61 20.89 -11.11
N THR A 364 -23.94 21.98 -10.77
CA THR A 364 -22.47 22.03 -10.63
C THR A 364 -21.97 21.38 -9.35
N ILE A 365 -22.83 21.22 -8.35
CA ILE A 365 -22.49 20.67 -7.04
C ILE A 365 -22.24 19.16 -7.15
N TYR A 366 -23.05 18.41 -7.92
CA TYR A 366 -22.97 16.94 -7.94
C TYR A 366 -21.76 16.34 -8.68
N SER A 367 -21.25 17.01 -9.72
CA SER A 367 -20.03 16.57 -10.41
C SER A 367 -18.74 16.79 -9.60
N ASN A 368 -18.78 17.71 -8.62
CA ASN A 368 -17.75 17.91 -7.61
C ASN A 368 -17.99 17.03 -6.37
N TYR A 369 -19.25 16.69 -6.08
CA TYR A 369 -19.59 15.69 -5.06
C TYR A 369 -19.17 14.28 -5.47
N ALA A 370 -19.18 13.89 -6.75
CA ALA A 370 -18.78 12.54 -7.22
C ALA A 370 -17.53 11.99 -6.53
N ALA A 371 -16.50 12.81 -6.36
CA ALA A 371 -15.27 12.38 -5.69
C ALA A 371 -15.37 12.36 -4.15
N GLY A 372 -16.19 13.26 -3.58
CA GLY A 372 -16.60 13.22 -2.18
C GLY A 372 -17.64 12.12 -1.87
N THR A 373 -18.40 11.63 -2.85
CA THR A 373 -19.42 10.57 -2.78
C THR A 373 -18.88 9.19 -3.10
N ILE A 374 -17.72 9.00 -3.72
CA ILE A 374 -16.99 7.72 -3.63
C ILE A 374 -16.83 7.35 -2.16
N MET A 375 -16.33 8.32 -1.40
CA MET A 375 -16.12 8.20 0.02
C MET A 375 -17.41 8.36 0.80
N HIS A 376 -18.28 9.33 0.49
CA HIS A 376 -19.57 9.47 1.21
C HIS A 376 -20.54 8.32 0.95
N ALA A 377 -20.50 7.63 -0.20
CA ALA A 377 -21.33 6.46 -0.46
C ALA A 377 -20.76 5.22 0.22
N LEU A 378 -19.43 4.98 0.12
CA LEU A 378 -18.75 3.99 0.97
C LEU A 378 -19.08 4.27 2.44
N LEU A 379 -18.81 5.49 2.89
CA LEU A 379 -18.99 5.96 4.25
C LEU A 379 -20.45 5.96 4.67
N ALA A 380 -21.44 6.26 3.83
CA ALA A 380 -22.85 6.28 4.24
C ALA A 380 -23.42 4.87 4.42
N THR A 381 -23.02 3.90 3.59
CA THR A 381 -23.31 2.49 3.86
C THR A 381 -22.55 1.98 5.08
N LEU A 382 -21.36 2.53 5.35
CA LEU A 382 -20.59 2.24 6.56
C LEU A 382 -21.05 3.02 7.81
N PHE A 383 -21.73 4.17 7.67
CA PHE A 383 -22.07 5.09 8.77
C PHE A 383 -23.28 4.64 9.59
N VAL A 384 -24.16 3.81 9.02
CA VAL A 384 -25.19 3.11 9.79
C VAL A 384 -24.55 2.25 10.90
N ASP A 385 -23.30 1.81 10.70
CA ASP A 385 -22.52 1.00 11.63
C ASP A 385 -21.39 1.78 12.36
N ILE A 386 -20.77 2.79 11.72
CA ILE A 386 -19.69 3.61 12.31
C ILE A 386 -20.19 4.53 13.44
N GLY A 387 -21.46 4.95 13.41
CA GLY A 387 -22.07 5.65 14.56
C GLY A 387 -21.99 4.86 15.87
N LYS A 388 -21.70 3.54 15.79
CA LYS A 388 -21.49 2.64 16.93
C LYS A 388 -20.05 2.13 17.08
N SER A 389 -19.14 2.32 16.12
CA SER A 389 -17.70 1.95 16.22
C SER A 389 -16.80 2.59 15.15
N PRO A 390 -16.12 3.71 15.46
CA PRO A 390 -15.09 4.32 14.60
C PRO A 390 -13.89 3.42 14.25
N SER A 391 -13.71 2.30 14.96
CA SER A 391 -12.58 1.37 14.82
C SER A 391 -12.66 0.48 13.58
N LYS A 392 -13.73 0.54 12.77
CA LYS A 392 -13.95 -0.45 11.73
C LYS A 392 -13.28 -0.18 10.37
N LEU A 393 -12.67 0.99 10.14
CA LEU A 393 -12.00 1.31 8.87
C LEU A 393 -10.90 2.33 9.08
N GLU A 394 -9.77 1.90 9.63
CA GLU A 394 -8.81 2.83 10.23
C GLU A 394 -8.04 3.65 9.19
N HIS A 395 -7.69 3.08 8.04
CA HIS A 395 -6.97 3.82 6.98
C HIS A 395 -7.87 4.80 6.23
N LEU A 396 -9.16 4.47 6.12
CA LEU A 396 -10.08 5.16 5.23
C LEU A 396 -10.16 6.67 5.54
N PRO A 397 -10.31 7.14 6.81
CA PRO A 397 -10.26 8.56 7.13
C PRO A 397 -8.97 9.27 6.71
N LEU A 398 -7.82 8.60 6.80
CA LEU A 398 -6.53 9.18 6.39
C LEU A 398 -6.44 9.31 4.86
N ILE A 399 -6.87 8.27 4.13
CA ILE A 399 -6.97 8.31 2.66
C ILE A 399 -7.90 9.45 2.23
N ARG A 400 -9.08 9.58 2.88
CA ARG A 400 -10.02 10.69 2.61
C ARG A 400 -9.31 12.03 2.70
N LYS A 401 -8.58 12.21 3.78
CA LYS A 401 -7.91 13.47 4.08
C LYS A 401 -6.93 13.85 2.96
N LEU A 402 -6.09 12.90 2.52
CA LEU A 402 -5.13 13.16 1.44
C LEU A 402 -5.82 13.49 0.11
N ILE A 403 -6.90 12.79 -0.23
CA ILE A 403 -7.68 13.06 -1.44
C ILE A 403 -8.30 14.47 -1.39
N VAL A 404 -8.90 14.85 -0.27
CA VAL A 404 -9.49 16.19 -0.08
C VAL A 404 -8.43 17.28 -0.16
N GLU A 405 -7.28 17.12 0.53
CA GLU A 405 -6.17 18.07 0.46
C GLU A 405 -5.67 18.26 -0.97
N TYR A 406 -5.57 17.16 -1.74
CA TYR A 406 -5.20 17.22 -3.15
C TYR A 406 -6.21 17.98 -4.00
N GLN A 407 -7.49 17.68 -3.84
CA GLN A 407 -8.57 18.36 -4.56
C GLN A 407 -8.61 19.86 -4.25
N MET A 408 -8.44 20.23 -2.98
CA MET A 408 -8.29 21.62 -2.56
C MET A 408 -7.10 22.30 -3.24
N LYS A 409 -5.93 21.64 -3.26
CA LYS A 409 -4.73 22.16 -3.95
C LYS A 409 -4.93 22.33 -5.46
N LYS A 410 -5.78 21.50 -6.08
CA LYS A 410 -6.13 21.58 -7.50
C LYS A 410 -7.27 22.56 -7.80
N GLY A 411 -7.82 23.25 -6.79
CA GLY A 411 -8.96 24.15 -6.97
C GLY A 411 -10.23 23.40 -7.41
N MET A 412 -10.36 22.13 -7.05
CA MET A 412 -11.54 21.30 -7.39
C MET A 412 -12.69 21.47 -6.39
N TYR A 413 -12.51 22.26 -5.34
CA TYR A 413 -13.52 22.52 -4.31
C TYR A 413 -13.88 23.99 -4.22
N ASP A 414 -15.17 24.27 -4.31
CA ASP A 414 -15.75 25.61 -4.13
C ASP A 414 -16.50 25.77 -2.78
N ASN A 415 -16.64 24.71 -1.97
CA ASN A 415 -17.56 24.71 -0.82
C ASN A 415 -16.88 24.47 0.56
N TYR A 416 -17.32 25.25 1.55
CA TYR A 416 -16.69 25.47 2.85
C TYR A 416 -17.04 24.40 3.93
N GLU A 417 -18.08 23.59 3.72
CA GLU A 417 -18.61 22.67 4.74
C GLU A 417 -17.83 21.35 4.87
N ASP A 418 -17.35 20.76 3.77
CA ASP A 418 -16.42 19.61 3.83
C ASP A 418 -15.10 19.99 4.53
N LEU A 419 -14.72 21.27 4.40
CA LEU A 419 -13.60 21.89 5.12
C LEU A 419 -13.84 21.92 6.63
N GLN A 420 -15.08 22.06 7.11
CA GLN A 420 -15.39 22.06 8.54
C GLN A 420 -15.25 20.67 9.16
N VAL A 421 -15.84 19.64 8.54
CA VAL A 421 -15.65 18.24 8.98
C VAL A 421 -14.17 17.88 8.95
N PHE A 422 -13.45 18.35 7.93
CA PHE A 422 -12.00 18.18 7.83
C PHE A 422 -11.20 18.94 8.91
N ASN A 423 -11.62 20.15 9.28
CA ASN A 423 -10.98 20.94 10.33
C ASN A 423 -11.20 20.35 11.72
N GLU A 424 -12.32 19.67 11.96
CA GLU A 424 -12.53 18.85 13.16
C GLU A 424 -11.56 17.65 13.20
N TYR A 425 -11.30 17.00 12.06
CA TYR A 425 -10.26 15.97 11.94
C TYR A 425 -8.86 16.51 12.25
N LYS A 426 -8.52 17.68 11.72
CA LYS A 426 -7.19 18.32 11.87
C LYS A 426 -6.88 18.77 13.30
N SER A 427 -7.91 19.12 14.08
CA SER A 427 -7.79 19.65 15.45
C SER A 427 -7.99 18.58 16.54
N SER A 428 -8.42 17.38 16.16
CA SER A 428 -8.65 16.28 17.07
C SER A 428 -7.33 15.66 17.55
N LYS A 429 -6.86 16.11 18.72
CA LYS A 429 -5.80 15.41 19.48
C LYS A 429 -6.13 13.93 19.68
N ASN A 430 -7.43 13.60 19.77
CA ASN A 430 -7.91 12.24 19.94
C ASN A 430 -7.59 11.35 18.73
N LEU A 431 -7.69 11.87 17.50
CA LEU A 431 -7.37 11.11 16.29
C LEU A 431 -5.87 10.87 16.15
N LEU A 432 -5.05 11.89 16.41
CA LEU A 432 -3.59 11.72 16.42
C LEU A 432 -3.19 10.59 17.37
N SER A 433 -3.65 10.68 18.62
CA SER A 433 -3.35 9.68 19.64
C SER A 433 -3.94 8.31 19.34
N PHE A 434 -5.11 8.23 18.70
CA PHE A 434 -5.69 6.97 18.22
C PHE A 434 -4.76 6.26 17.23
N TYR A 435 -4.30 6.97 16.19
CA TYR A 435 -3.41 6.37 15.19
C TYR A 435 -2.00 6.09 15.72
N GLU A 436 -1.47 6.93 16.62
CA GLU A 436 -0.21 6.65 17.31
C GLU A 436 -0.31 5.37 18.14
N ASN A 437 -1.38 5.22 18.92
CA ASN A 437 -1.60 4.00 19.70
C ASN A 437 -1.68 2.78 18.79
N LEU A 438 -2.40 2.88 17.68
CA LEU A 438 -2.52 1.81 16.70
C LEU A 438 -1.16 1.41 16.08
N LEU A 439 -0.31 2.39 15.76
CA LEU A 439 1.06 2.12 15.32
C LEU A 439 1.90 1.48 16.44
N ASN A 440 1.72 1.94 17.67
CA ASN A 440 2.46 1.45 18.85
C ASN A 440 2.06 0.02 19.23
N GLU A 441 0.83 -0.42 18.93
CA GLU A 441 0.38 -1.78 19.19
C GLU A 441 1.01 -2.82 18.26
N ALA A 442 1.53 -2.40 17.10
CA ALA A 442 2.19 -3.32 16.18
C ALA A 442 3.51 -3.85 16.80
N PRO A 443 3.78 -5.16 16.74
CA PRO A 443 4.98 -5.73 17.33
C PRO A 443 6.24 -5.35 16.54
N ILE A 444 7.36 -5.09 17.23
CA ILE A 444 8.63 -4.77 16.55
C ILE A 444 9.07 -5.87 15.57
N CYS A 445 8.80 -7.13 15.93
CA CYS A 445 9.15 -8.31 15.15
C CYS A 445 8.27 -8.53 13.92
N GLY A 446 7.39 -7.60 13.57
CA GLY A 446 6.39 -7.81 12.54
C GLY A 446 5.27 -8.73 12.94
N PRO A 447 4.27 -8.86 12.06
CA PRO A 447 3.14 -9.71 12.34
C PRO A 447 3.60 -11.15 12.55
N VAL A 448 3.25 -11.69 13.72
CA VAL A 448 3.52 -13.05 14.11
C VAL A 448 2.23 -13.58 14.70
N ASN A 449 1.67 -14.62 14.07
CA ASN A 449 0.52 -15.30 14.64
C ASN A 449 1.02 -16.22 15.77
N TYR A 450 0.67 -15.89 17.01
CA TYR A 450 0.94 -16.71 18.20
C TYR A 450 -0.26 -17.60 18.56
N GLY A 451 -0.93 -18.19 17.55
CA GLY A 451 -2.13 -18.99 17.74
C GLY A 451 -1.99 -20.06 18.84
N PRO A 452 -3.09 -20.44 19.50
CA PRO A 452 -3.09 -21.29 20.70
C PRO A 452 -2.47 -22.67 20.47
N ASP A 453 -2.44 -23.13 19.21
CA ASP A 453 -1.92 -24.45 18.83
C ASP A 453 -0.40 -24.47 18.54
N LYS A 454 0.36 -23.44 18.96
CA LYS A 454 1.83 -23.30 18.77
C LYS A 454 2.30 -23.25 17.30
N TYR A 455 1.41 -23.20 16.32
CA TYR A 455 1.81 -23.00 14.92
C TYR A 455 2.23 -21.54 14.73
N ARG A 456 3.54 -21.31 14.62
CA ARG A 456 4.09 -20.00 14.26
C ARG A 456 3.89 -19.79 12.76
N VAL A 457 2.73 -19.24 12.40
CA VAL A 457 2.53 -18.73 11.04
C VAL A 457 2.96 -17.27 11.02
N ILE A 458 3.90 -16.95 10.16
CA ILE A 458 4.27 -15.56 9.91
C ILE A 458 3.37 -15.08 8.77
N ASN A 459 2.31 -14.38 9.15
CA ASN A 459 1.33 -13.82 8.24
C ASN A 459 1.76 -12.41 7.87
N TRP A 460 1.96 -12.13 6.58
CA TRP A 460 2.40 -10.82 6.11
C TRP A 460 1.29 -9.94 5.61
N SER A 461 0.27 -10.55 5.00
CA SER A 461 -1.00 -9.90 4.80
C SER A 461 -2.08 -10.75 5.42
N VAL A 462 -2.86 -10.25 6.35
CA VAL A 462 -4.21 -10.77 6.63
C VAL A 462 -5.22 -9.74 6.11
N ASP A 463 -6.48 -10.13 6.04
CA ASP A 463 -7.66 -9.26 6.08
C ASP A 463 -7.32 -7.83 6.54
N ASN A 464 -7.30 -6.91 5.57
CA ASN A 464 -6.81 -5.55 5.78
C ASN A 464 -7.84 -4.73 6.59
N ARG A 465 -7.37 -3.83 7.44
CA ARG A 465 -8.19 -2.85 8.17
C ARG A 465 -9.00 -1.89 7.28
N LEU A 466 -8.80 -1.92 5.95
CA LEU A 466 -9.59 -1.26 4.91
C LEU A 466 -10.87 -2.00 4.50
N THR A 467 -10.94 -3.32 4.67
CA THR A 467 -12.12 -4.12 4.29
C THR A 467 -12.65 -5.02 5.39
N ASN A 468 -11.79 -5.38 6.33
CA ASN A 468 -12.12 -6.23 7.44
C ASN A 468 -11.32 -5.82 8.68
N SER A 469 -11.78 -4.78 9.36
CA SER A 469 -11.34 -4.44 10.73
C SER A 469 -11.76 -5.47 11.79
N GLY A 470 -12.23 -6.65 11.38
CA GLY A 470 -13.46 -7.22 11.91
C GLY A 470 -13.42 -8.73 12.12
N GLN A 471 -12.32 -9.27 12.61
CA GLN A 471 -12.45 -10.23 13.72
C GLN A 471 -12.27 -9.56 15.09
N ILE A 472 -12.36 -8.23 15.15
CA ILE A 472 -12.76 -7.53 16.38
C ILE A 472 -14.27 -7.76 16.53
N LYS A 473 -14.66 -8.92 17.06
CA LYS A 473 -16.05 -9.15 17.48
C LYS A 473 -16.41 -8.07 18.50
N GLU A 474 -17.63 -7.55 18.35
CA GLU A 474 -18.30 -6.51 19.14
C GLU A 474 -17.58 -6.10 20.43
N LEU A 475 -17.34 -4.79 20.57
CA LEU A 475 -17.31 -4.13 21.87
C LEU A 475 -18.60 -4.49 22.59
N ASN A 476 -18.59 -5.58 23.36
CA ASN A 476 -19.67 -5.94 24.25
C ASN A 476 -19.27 -5.32 25.60
N PRO A 477 -19.60 -4.04 25.86
CA PRO A 477 -19.24 -3.42 27.12
C PRO A 477 -19.79 -4.31 28.23
N LYS A 478 -18.95 -4.61 29.22
CA LYS A 478 -19.44 -5.34 30.38
C LYS A 478 -20.64 -4.55 30.95
N PRO A 479 -21.73 -5.24 31.32
CA PRO A 479 -22.90 -4.58 31.92
C PRO A 479 -22.59 -3.76 33.18
N ASP A 480 -21.41 -3.95 33.77
CA ASP A 480 -20.95 -3.29 35.00
C ASP A 480 -20.42 -1.85 34.79
N GLY A 481 -20.34 -1.36 33.55
CA GLY A 481 -19.88 0.00 33.25
C GLY A 481 -18.38 0.24 33.46
N SER A 482 -17.60 -0.82 33.71
CA SER A 482 -16.14 -0.71 33.83
C SER A 482 -15.49 -0.75 32.45
N ASP A 483 -15.19 0.45 31.94
CA ASP A 483 -14.50 0.72 30.67
C ASP A 483 -15.33 0.39 29.40
N PRO A 484 -16.07 1.38 28.83
CA PRO A 484 -16.85 1.20 27.61
C PRO A 484 -16.00 0.99 26.35
N TYR A 485 -14.67 1.09 26.44
CA TYR A 485 -13.74 0.93 25.31
C TYR A 485 -12.91 -0.34 25.38
N ARG A 486 -13.19 -1.25 26.33
CA ARG A 486 -12.43 -2.50 26.44
C ARG A 486 -12.82 -3.47 25.33
N VAL A 487 -12.06 -3.44 24.23
CA VAL A 487 -12.16 -4.39 23.12
C VAL A 487 -11.78 -5.78 23.65
N LYS A 488 -12.76 -6.68 23.79
CA LYS A 488 -12.50 -8.08 24.10
C LYS A 488 -12.13 -8.79 22.80
N ILE A 489 -10.83 -8.88 22.52
CA ILE A 489 -10.31 -9.66 21.39
C ILE A 489 -10.48 -11.15 21.75
N ASP A 490 -11.68 -11.69 21.54
CA ASP A 490 -12.07 -13.02 22.06
C ASP A 490 -11.53 -14.22 21.25
N ASN A 491 -10.60 -14.00 20.32
CA ASN A 491 -9.95 -15.07 19.60
C ASN A 491 -8.47 -15.16 20.00
N ALA A 492 -8.09 -16.25 20.68
CA ALA A 492 -6.70 -16.64 20.88
C ALA A 492 -5.88 -16.73 19.56
N TRP A 493 -6.56 -16.68 18.41
CA TRP A 493 -6.01 -16.66 17.06
C TRP A 493 -5.52 -15.26 16.61
N ASN A 494 -5.88 -14.18 17.33
CA ASN A 494 -5.65 -12.79 16.88
C ASN A 494 -4.60 -12.03 17.69
N ASN A 495 -3.93 -12.68 18.66
CA ASN A 495 -2.82 -12.07 19.39
C ASN A 495 -1.62 -11.86 18.46
N GLY A 496 -1.43 -10.64 17.98
CA GLY A 496 -0.30 -10.26 17.11
C GLY A 496 -0.57 -10.34 15.60
N VAL A 497 -1.84 -10.50 15.20
CA VAL A 497 -2.25 -10.48 13.79
C VAL A 497 -2.28 -9.04 13.31
N TYR A 498 -1.11 -8.54 12.94
CA TYR A 498 -0.97 -7.35 12.11
C TYR A 498 -0.78 -7.80 10.66
N ASN A 499 -1.11 -6.95 9.70
CA ASN A 499 -0.65 -7.13 8.33
C ASN A 499 0.54 -6.18 8.17
N GLY A 500 1.67 -6.69 7.67
CA GLY A 500 2.90 -5.92 7.54
C GLY A 500 2.78 -4.81 6.50
N ILE A 501 2.13 -5.09 5.38
CA ILE A 501 1.81 -4.09 4.33
C ILE A 501 0.84 -3.06 4.88
N ASP A 502 -0.17 -3.52 5.62
CA ASP A 502 -1.19 -2.69 6.25
C ASP A 502 -0.61 -1.71 7.27
N TYR A 503 0.30 -2.19 8.14
CA TYR A 503 1.06 -1.35 9.06
C TYR A 503 1.89 -0.32 8.30
N MET A 504 2.62 -0.73 7.26
CA MET A 504 3.44 0.20 6.47
C MET A 504 2.57 1.26 5.79
N LEU A 505 1.42 0.88 5.22
CA LEU A 505 0.46 1.82 4.65
C LEU A 505 -0.08 2.78 5.72
N LEU A 506 -0.50 2.27 6.88
CA LEU A 506 -0.98 3.08 8.00
C LEU A 506 0.06 4.08 8.47
N HIS A 507 1.29 3.61 8.69
CA HIS A 507 2.42 4.43 9.08
C HIS A 507 2.63 5.56 8.08
N ASN A 508 2.62 5.23 6.78
CA ASN A 508 2.81 6.25 5.77
C ASN A 508 1.68 7.29 5.76
N LEU A 509 0.43 6.83 5.78
CA LEU A 509 -0.75 7.69 5.83
C LEU A 509 -0.76 8.59 7.08
N TYR A 510 -0.40 8.05 8.23
CA TYR A 510 -0.27 8.79 9.49
C TYR A 510 0.71 9.95 9.30
N TRP A 511 1.90 9.70 8.76
CA TRP A 511 2.89 10.75 8.55
C TRP A 511 2.53 11.73 7.43
N LEU A 512 1.84 11.30 6.37
CA LEU A 512 1.36 12.23 5.36
C LEU A 512 0.32 13.18 5.95
N CYS A 513 -0.58 12.66 6.79
CA CYS A 513 -1.68 13.42 7.40
C CYS A 513 -1.23 14.29 8.58
N PHE A 514 -0.40 13.76 9.47
CA PHE A 514 -0.13 14.36 10.77
C PHE A 514 1.29 14.85 10.96
N ALA A 515 2.26 14.45 10.11
CA ALA A 515 3.59 15.01 10.23
C ALA A 515 3.47 16.54 10.11
N PRO A 516 4.08 17.30 11.04
CA PRO A 516 4.19 18.73 10.84
C PRO A 516 4.84 18.96 9.46
N PRO A 517 4.52 20.09 8.79
CA PRO A 517 5.32 20.51 7.65
C PRO A 517 6.79 20.44 8.04
N SER A 518 7.69 20.21 7.09
CA SER A 518 9.14 20.08 7.31
C SER A 518 9.81 21.37 7.79
N GLU A 519 9.14 22.13 8.65
CA GLU A 519 9.70 23.26 9.35
C GLU A 519 10.89 22.79 10.18
N PRO A 520 11.96 23.59 10.20
CA PRO A 520 13.10 23.31 11.06
C PRO A 520 12.62 23.11 12.51
N TYR A 521 13.08 22.03 13.12
CA TYR A 521 12.81 21.79 14.53
C TYR A 521 13.55 22.85 15.33
N THR A 522 12.79 23.82 15.85
CA THR A 522 13.33 24.86 16.72
C THR A 522 13.41 24.29 18.12
N VAL A 523 14.63 24.09 18.64
CA VAL A 523 14.83 23.57 19.99
C VAL A 523 14.34 24.61 21.00
N ASN A 524 13.37 24.22 21.84
CA ASN A 524 12.89 25.09 22.91
C ASN A 524 13.73 24.91 24.17
N CYS A 525 14.34 25.99 24.64
CA CYS A 525 15.39 26.00 25.67
C CYS A 525 14.89 25.77 27.10
N THR A 526 13.63 25.37 27.25
CA THR A 526 13.02 25.00 28.52
C THR A 526 13.05 23.49 28.76
N ASN A 527 13.18 22.68 27.70
CA ASN A 527 13.19 21.21 27.77
C ASN A 527 14.45 20.64 27.11
N TYR A 528 15.47 20.36 27.93
CA TYR A 528 16.75 19.81 27.50
C TYR A 528 16.67 18.28 27.37
N PHE A 529 16.35 17.80 26.18
CA PHE A 529 16.51 16.38 25.85
C PHE A 529 18.00 16.10 25.57
N PRO A 530 18.58 15.05 26.18
CA PRO A 530 20.01 14.73 26.03
C PRO A 530 20.40 14.40 24.59
N ASN A 531 19.46 13.90 23.78
CA ASN A 531 19.69 13.63 22.36
C ASN A 531 18.50 14.14 21.55
N ILE A 532 18.77 15.00 20.57
CA ILE A 532 17.80 15.54 19.62
C ILE A 532 18.17 15.04 18.24
N HIS A 533 17.23 14.33 17.61
CA HIS A 533 17.39 13.74 16.29
C HIS A 533 16.32 14.29 15.36
N THR A 534 16.70 14.95 14.27
CA THR A 534 15.75 15.50 13.29
C THR A 534 16.45 15.79 11.96
N ARG A 535 15.74 16.31 10.97
CA ARG A 535 16.30 16.65 9.64
C ARG A 535 17.06 17.97 9.66
N LYS A 536 16.42 19.00 10.23
CA LYS A 536 16.99 20.33 10.41
C LYS A 536 16.79 20.76 11.85
N ILE A 537 17.89 21.01 12.55
CA ILE A 537 17.87 21.60 13.89
C ILE A 537 18.12 23.08 13.74
N VAL A 538 17.27 23.90 14.33
CA VAL A 538 17.55 25.31 14.57
C VAL A 538 17.55 25.49 16.09
N SER A 539 18.62 26.03 16.67
CA SER A 539 18.72 26.18 18.12
C SER A 539 19.36 27.51 18.49
N ASN A 540 18.73 28.23 19.40
CA ASN A 540 19.28 29.40 20.08
C ASN A 540 19.47 29.14 21.58
N CYS A 541 19.65 27.88 21.98
CA CYS A 541 19.60 27.49 23.39
C CYS A 541 20.91 27.60 24.15
N THR A 542 20.78 27.98 25.43
CA THR A 542 21.88 27.96 26.40
C THR A 542 21.89 26.65 27.17
N ILE A 543 22.78 25.73 26.82
CA ILE A 543 22.89 24.42 27.47
C ILE A 543 23.32 24.62 28.94
N PRO A 544 22.54 24.14 29.93
CA PRO A 544 22.86 24.31 31.34
C PRO A 544 24.13 23.58 31.72
N ALA A 545 24.81 24.06 32.78
CA ALA A 545 25.96 23.39 33.35
C ALA A 545 25.65 21.91 33.65
N ASP A 546 26.67 21.06 33.50
CA ASP A 546 26.61 19.62 33.78
C ASP A 546 25.60 18.82 32.93
N LYS A 547 25.12 19.38 31.81
CA LYS A 547 24.28 18.67 30.83
C LYS A 547 25.07 18.22 29.63
N THR A 548 24.76 17.02 29.13
CA THR A 548 25.22 16.54 27.83
C THR A 548 24.07 16.59 26.84
N ILE A 549 24.24 17.32 25.75
CA ILE A 549 23.26 17.45 24.68
C ILE A 549 23.91 17.05 23.36
N THR A 550 23.29 16.13 22.63
CA THR A 550 23.68 15.74 21.29
C THR A 550 22.61 16.18 20.29
N TYR A 551 22.96 17.04 19.35
CA TYR A 551 22.18 17.34 18.17
C TYR A 551 22.66 16.47 17.03
N THR A 552 21.80 15.62 16.50
CA THR A 552 22.07 14.86 15.28
C THR A 552 21.07 15.30 14.23
N ALA A 553 21.55 15.88 13.14
CA ALA A 553 20.70 16.23 12.01
C ALA A 553 21.06 15.46 10.75
N SER A 554 20.08 15.12 9.92
CA SER A 554 20.35 14.50 8.62
C SER A 554 20.66 15.50 7.51
N GLU A 555 20.38 16.79 7.71
CA GLU A 555 20.69 17.85 6.74
C GLU A 555 21.46 19.02 7.34
N SER A 556 20.91 19.70 8.35
CA SER A 556 21.53 20.94 8.86
C SER A 556 21.29 21.13 10.35
N ILE A 557 22.30 21.65 11.03
CA ILE A 557 22.19 22.19 12.39
C ILE A 557 22.55 23.66 12.29
N SER A 558 21.57 24.53 12.55
CA SER A 558 21.73 25.97 12.57
C SER A 558 21.70 26.46 14.01
N LEU A 559 22.86 26.81 14.54
CA LEU A 559 22.98 27.43 15.87
C LEU A 559 22.80 28.94 15.70
N GLN A 560 21.62 29.42 16.08
CA GLN A 560 21.21 30.81 15.96
C GLN A 560 21.78 31.66 17.12
N PRO A 561 21.87 32.99 16.96
CA PRO A 561 22.24 33.88 18.07
C PRO A 561 21.46 33.59 19.34
N GLY A 562 22.17 33.49 20.47
CA GLY A 562 21.63 33.04 21.76
C GLY A 562 22.01 31.61 22.14
N PHE A 563 22.46 30.79 21.17
CA PHE A 563 23.03 29.49 21.49
C PHE A 563 24.31 29.63 22.31
N SER A 564 24.38 28.96 23.45
CA SER A 564 25.59 28.90 24.27
C SER A 564 25.65 27.60 25.07
N ALA A 565 26.80 27.29 25.66
CA ALA A 565 26.98 26.12 26.52
C ALA A 565 27.64 26.59 27.81
N GLN A 566 26.98 26.40 28.95
CA GLN A 566 27.52 26.80 30.25
C GLN A 566 28.70 25.91 30.64
N LYS A 567 29.61 26.45 31.45
CA LYS A 567 30.77 25.71 31.96
C LYS A 567 30.32 24.40 32.63
N GLY A 568 30.94 23.29 32.28
CA GLY A 568 30.59 21.95 32.76
C GLY A 568 29.61 21.18 31.87
N SER A 569 29.02 21.84 30.85
CA SER A 569 28.19 21.15 29.86
C SER A 569 29.01 20.54 28.71
N THR A 570 28.45 19.52 28.08
CA THR A 570 28.98 18.88 26.86
C THR A 570 27.96 19.04 25.75
N PHE A 571 28.36 19.63 24.64
CA PHE A 571 27.53 19.74 23.44
C PHE A 571 28.18 18.98 22.29
N LYS A 572 27.42 18.09 21.66
CA LYS A 572 27.81 17.40 20.44
C LYS A 572 26.82 17.79 19.34
N ALA A 573 27.33 18.21 18.18
CA ALA A 573 26.53 18.42 16.98
C ALA A 573 27.09 17.55 15.87
N GLU A 574 26.24 16.79 15.20
CA GLU A 574 26.63 15.87 14.15
C GLU A 574 25.65 15.96 12.98
N ILE A 575 26.18 16.20 11.79
CA ILE A 575 25.43 15.94 10.56
C ILE A 575 25.68 14.49 10.20
N ASN A 576 24.73 13.61 10.54
CA ASN A 576 24.82 12.21 10.19
C ASN A 576 24.05 11.95 8.89
N THR A 577 24.72 12.14 7.76
CA THR A 577 24.18 11.79 6.45
C THR A 577 24.14 10.28 6.22
N GLN A 578 24.94 9.51 6.96
CA GLN A 578 24.99 8.05 6.90
C GLN A 578 23.82 7.37 7.61
N TRP A 579 23.06 8.11 8.43
CA TRP A 579 21.75 7.70 8.93
C TRP A 579 20.77 7.38 7.79
N ARG A 580 21.07 7.82 6.55
CA ARG A 580 20.36 7.41 5.33
C ARG A 580 20.59 5.93 4.94
N TYR A 581 21.59 5.24 5.48
CA TYR A 581 21.96 3.87 5.06
C TYR A 581 22.52 2.95 6.15
N GLN A 582 22.96 3.46 7.29
CA GLN A 582 23.43 2.65 8.41
C GLN A 582 22.28 2.34 9.36
N TYR A 583 21.37 1.48 8.92
CA TYR A 583 20.71 0.62 9.88
C TYR A 583 21.80 -0.30 10.44
N THR A 584 21.92 -0.39 11.77
CA THR A 584 22.51 -1.58 12.40
C THR A 584 21.96 -2.78 11.62
N ASN A 585 22.84 -3.68 11.20
CA ASN A 585 22.46 -4.91 10.50
C ASN A 585 21.17 -5.40 11.18
N PRO A 586 20.01 -5.44 10.50
CA PRO A 586 18.74 -5.75 11.14
C PRO A 586 18.85 -7.02 11.99
N ALA A 587 19.74 -7.95 11.60
CA ALA A 587 20.13 -9.10 12.39
C ALA A 587 20.52 -8.81 13.86
N GLU A 588 21.21 -7.71 14.18
CA GLU A 588 21.58 -7.33 15.56
C GLU A 588 20.37 -6.90 16.39
N LEU A 589 19.52 -6.01 15.87
CA LEU A 589 18.29 -5.56 16.53
C LEU A 589 17.25 -6.70 16.65
N ILE A 590 17.29 -7.63 15.70
CA ILE A 590 16.44 -8.82 15.71
C ILE A 590 16.98 -9.89 16.69
N SER A 591 18.31 -9.99 16.86
CA SER A 591 18.93 -10.93 17.78
C SER A 591 18.67 -10.60 19.26
N SER A 592 18.60 -9.30 19.61
CA SER A 592 18.33 -8.86 20.98
C SER A 592 16.88 -9.06 21.42
N ASN A 593 15.94 -9.07 20.48
CA ASN A 593 14.49 -9.11 20.75
C ASN A 593 13.85 -10.50 20.59
N ASN A 594 14.65 -11.57 20.52
CA ASN A 594 14.18 -12.97 20.40
C ASN A 594 13.19 -13.25 19.25
N CYS A 595 13.12 -12.38 18.24
CA CYS A 595 12.14 -12.49 17.16
C CYS A 595 12.35 -13.76 16.31
N TYR A 596 13.57 -14.31 16.32
CA TYR A 596 13.96 -15.51 15.58
C TYR A 596 14.15 -16.78 16.40
N SER A 597 13.65 -16.85 17.65
CA SER A 597 13.73 -18.04 18.51
C SER A 597 13.00 -19.31 17.96
N GLY A 598 12.65 -19.35 16.68
CA GLY A 598 12.04 -20.49 15.99
C GLY A 598 12.32 -20.56 14.49
N ILE A 599 13.22 -19.75 13.92
CA ILE A 599 13.75 -20.05 12.58
C ILE A 599 14.77 -21.18 12.75
N PRO A 600 14.70 -22.28 11.96
CA PRO A 600 15.70 -23.34 12.01
C PRO A 600 17.11 -22.74 11.94
N TYR A 601 17.98 -23.16 12.86
CA TYR A 601 19.38 -22.69 12.96
C TYR A 601 20.14 -22.82 11.62
N SER A 602 19.68 -23.70 10.71
CA SER A 602 20.19 -23.89 9.36
C SER A 602 20.03 -22.67 8.43
N LEU A 603 19.06 -21.77 8.68
CA LEU A 603 18.87 -20.53 7.91
C LEU A 603 19.64 -19.34 8.49
N GLN A 604 20.02 -19.38 9.76
CA GLN A 604 20.85 -18.34 10.39
C GLN A 604 22.31 -18.45 9.96
N LYS A 605 22.72 -19.61 9.46
CA LYS A 605 24.03 -19.83 8.88
C LYS A 605 23.97 -19.47 7.38
N SER A 606 23.90 -18.18 7.07
CA SER A 606 24.22 -17.73 5.72
C SER A 606 25.71 -18.01 5.50
N GLU A 607 26.05 -19.11 4.85
CA GLU A 607 27.34 -19.20 4.19
C GLU A 607 27.46 -17.97 3.29
N SER A 608 28.59 -17.28 3.41
CA SER A 608 28.93 -16.14 2.57
C SER A 608 28.66 -16.53 1.11
N ILE A 609 27.60 -15.98 0.52
CA ILE A 609 27.31 -16.15 -0.89
C ILE A 609 28.45 -15.43 -1.61
N THR A 610 29.46 -16.18 -2.02
CA THR A 610 30.53 -15.68 -2.87
C THR A 610 29.91 -15.32 -4.23
N SER A 611 30.44 -14.27 -4.84
CA SER A 611 30.00 -13.67 -6.11
C SER A 611 30.07 -14.60 -7.35
N GLU A 612 30.34 -15.90 -7.18
CA GLU A 612 30.56 -16.86 -8.26
C GLU A 612 29.26 -17.43 -8.84
N ILE A 613 28.13 -17.39 -8.11
CA ILE A 613 26.86 -17.99 -8.57
C ILE A 613 26.17 -17.14 -9.66
N TYR A 614 26.48 -15.85 -9.78
CA TYR A 614 25.91 -14.99 -10.82
C TYR A 614 26.44 -15.26 -12.24
N ASN A 615 27.55 -16.00 -12.39
CA ASN A 615 28.23 -16.18 -13.69
C ASN A 615 27.88 -17.48 -14.43
N LYS A 616 26.89 -18.26 -13.98
CA LYS A 616 26.54 -19.56 -14.60
C LYS A 616 25.09 -19.69 -15.10
N ILE A 617 24.40 -18.58 -15.38
CA ILE A 617 23.10 -18.63 -16.05
C ILE A 617 23.33 -18.65 -17.56
N SER A 618 23.00 -19.78 -18.20
CA SER A 618 23.05 -20.00 -19.65
C SER A 618 22.04 -19.10 -20.38
N PRO A 619 22.36 -18.56 -21.58
CA PRO A 619 21.47 -17.65 -22.28
C PRO A 619 20.26 -18.39 -22.88
N TYR A 620 19.06 -18.07 -22.39
CA TYR A 620 17.82 -18.34 -23.10
C TYR A 620 17.50 -17.13 -24.00
N THR A 621 17.13 -17.41 -25.24
CA THR A 621 16.77 -16.37 -26.22
C THR A 621 15.24 -16.23 -26.20
N TYR A 622 14.73 -15.06 -25.83
CA TYR A 622 13.30 -14.73 -25.85
C TYR A 622 13.07 -13.43 -26.65
N PRO A 623 11.86 -13.27 -27.24
CA PRO A 623 11.60 -12.31 -28.29
C PRO A 623 11.66 -10.86 -27.78
N SER A 624 12.22 -10.01 -28.63
CA SER A 624 12.46 -8.59 -28.41
C SER A 624 11.16 -7.79 -28.47
N GLU A 625 10.54 -7.53 -27.32
CA GLU A 625 9.72 -6.34 -27.14
C GLU A 625 10.57 -5.24 -26.48
N ILE A 626 10.66 -4.11 -27.19
CA ILE A 626 11.53 -2.98 -26.87
C ILE A 626 10.93 -2.23 -25.68
N VAL A 627 11.35 -2.62 -24.48
CA VAL A 627 11.40 -1.70 -23.34
C VAL A 627 12.67 -0.88 -23.52
N ASP A 628 12.60 0.45 -23.39
CA ASP A 628 13.78 1.34 -23.33
C ASP A 628 14.60 0.99 -22.07
N LEU A 629 15.35 -0.11 -22.14
CA LEU A 629 16.37 -0.47 -21.18
C LEU A 629 17.51 0.56 -21.34
N PRO A 630 18.18 0.93 -20.23
CA PRO A 630 19.36 1.79 -20.32
C PRO A 630 20.35 1.16 -21.31
N LEU A 631 20.84 1.95 -22.26
CA LEU A 631 21.74 1.50 -23.34
C LEU A 631 23.01 0.79 -22.81
N TYR A 632 23.36 1.02 -21.56
CA TYR A 632 24.54 0.47 -20.90
C TYR A 632 24.30 0.20 -19.41
N ALA A 633 25.16 -0.64 -18.80
CA ALA A 633 25.23 -0.86 -17.36
C ALA A 633 26.69 -0.75 -16.86
N ILE A 634 26.93 -0.23 -15.66
CA ILE A 634 28.28 -0.09 -15.06
C ILE A 634 28.42 -1.13 -13.94
N MET A 635 29.31 -2.09 -14.09
CA MET A 635 29.44 -3.20 -13.13
C MET A 635 30.90 -3.55 -12.80
N PRO A 636 31.29 -3.60 -11.51
CA PRO A 636 30.51 -3.16 -10.35
C PRO A 636 30.50 -1.61 -10.21
N ASN A 637 29.48 -1.07 -9.55
CA ASN A 637 29.46 0.32 -9.07
C ASN A 637 28.69 0.36 -7.73
N PRO A 638 29.33 0.62 -6.58
CA PRO A 638 30.74 1.01 -6.37
C PRO A 638 31.76 -0.06 -6.81
N ASN A 639 32.98 0.34 -7.16
CA ASN A 639 34.10 -0.53 -7.55
C ASN A 639 35.40 -0.23 -6.78
N THR A 640 36.44 -1.03 -7.00
CA THR A 640 37.79 -0.87 -6.43
C THR A 640 38.77 -0.23 -7.41
N GLY A 641 38.27 0.58 -8.33
CA GLY A 641 39.06 1.17 -9.41
C GLY A 641 39.09 0.32 -10.67
N SER A 642 38.28 -0.74 -10.77
CA SER A 642 38.10 -1.51 -12.00
C SER A 642 36.63 -1.87 -12.17
N PHE A 643 36.06 -1.52 -13.32
CA PHE A 643 34.67 -1.78 -13.66
C PHE A 643 34.51 -2.00 -15.16
N THR A 644 33.39 -2.60 -15.55
CA THR A 644 33.04 -2.83 -16.95
C THR A 644 31.80 -2.03 -17.28
N ILE A 645 31.84 -1.31 -18.41
CA ILE A 645 30.62 -0.79 -19.03
C ILE A 645 30.10 -1.89 -19.94
N LYS A 646 28.94 -2.44 -19.62
CA LYS A 646 28.23 -3.40 -20.47
C LYS A 646 27.35 -2.64 -21.43
N ASN A 647 27.69 -2.63 -22.72
CA ASN A 647 26.85 -2.08 -23.77
C ASN A 647 25.81 -3.13 -24.21
N LEU A 648 24.52 -2.78 -24.07
CA LEU A 648 23.41 -3.66 -24.43
C LEU A 648 23.02 -3.55 -25.92
N GLN A 649 23.51 -2.53 -26.63
CA GLN A 649 23.22 -2.30 -28.04
C GLN A 649 24.52 -1.93 -28.79
N GLN A 650 25.16 -2.92 -29.42
CA GLN A 650 26.41 -2.82 -30.20
C GLN A 650 26.52 -1.54 -31.07
N LYS A 651 27.07 -0.46 -30.49
CA LYS A 651 27.27 0.84 -31.13
C LYS A 651 28.57 1.46 -30.64
N ASN A 652 29.09 2.41 -31.40
CA ASN A 652 30.32 3.13 -31.06
C ASN A 652 30.04 4.21 -30.02
N PHE A 653 30.78 4.20 -28.91
CA PHE A 653 30.67 5.21 -27.87
C PHE A 653 32.06 5.79 -27.56
N ASN A 654 32.07 7.08 -27.22
CA ASN A 654 33.23 7.75 -26.63
C ASN A 654 32.95 7.91 -25.14
N ILE A 655 33.82 7.34 -24.32
CA ILE A 655 33.71 7.36 -22.86
C ILE A 655 34.74 8.33 -22.32
N GLN A 656 34.32 9.26 -21.48
CA GLN A 656 35.17 10.19 -20.77
C GLN A 656 34.86 10.13 -19.28
N ILE A 657 35.88 10.17 -18.44
CA ILE A 657 35.72 10.12 -16.98
C ILE A 657 36.36 11.37 -16.41
N TYR A 658 35.57 12.11 -15.65
CA TYR A 658 35.97 13.36 -15.02
C TYR A 658 36.05 13.21 -13.51
N SER A 659 36.97 13.92 -12.89
CA SER A 659 36.88 14.22 -11.46
C SER A 659 35.63 15.05 -11.17
N MET A 660 35.20 15.11 -9.90
CA MET A 660 34.13 16.03 -9.48
C MET A 660 34.48 17.52 -9.68
N SER A 661 35.75 17.85 -9.91
CA SER A 661 36.21 19.20 -10.28
C SER A 661 36.21 19.45 -11.80
N GLY A 662 35.74 18.49 -12.61
CA GLY A 662 35.66 18.61 -14.07
C GLY A 662 36.97 18.31 -14.81
N VAL A 663 37.98 17.76 -14.14
CA VAL A 663 39.25 17.38 -14.77
C VAL A 663 39.08 16.02 -15.45
N LEU A 664 39.37 15.93 -16.75
CA LEU A 664 39.34 14.66 -17.49
C LEU A 664 40.47 13.74 -16.98
N LEU A 665 40.09 12.58 -16.44
CA LEU A 665 40.99 11.58 -15.86
C LEU A 665 41.29 10.44 -16.83
N ALA A 666 40.31 10.00 -17.59
CA ALA A 666 40.45 8.92 -18.57
C ALA A 666 39.51 9.13 -19.76
N GLN A 667 39.95 8.68 -20.94
CA GLN A 667 39.13 8.65 -22.15
C GLN A 667 39.33 7.33 -22.88
N HIS A 668 38.23 6.71 -23.28
CA HIS A 668 38.21 5.45 -24.01
C HIS A 668 37.32 5.57 -25.24
N GLN A 669 37.86 5.17 -26.39
CA GLN A 669 37.08 4.92 -27.60
C GLN A 669 37.07 3.41 -27.80
N SER A 670 35.91 2.78 -27.76
CA SER A 670 35.85 1.31 -27.84
C SER A 670 34.69 0.82 -28.68
N TYR A 671 34.87 -0.40 -29.18
CA TYR A 671 33.97 -1.18 -29.99
C TYR A 671 33.76 -2.51 -29.24
N GLY A 672 32.55 -2.77 -28.76
CA GLY A 672 32.26 -4.03 -28.06
C GLY A 672 31.17 -3.91 -27.01
N ASN A 673 30.76 -5.07 -26.47
CA ASN A 673 29.70 -5.19 -25.47
C ASN A 673 30.20 -5.03 -24.04
N ASP A 674 31.49 -5.22 -23.78
CA ASP A 674 32.06 -5.14 -22.43
C ASP A 674 33.35 -4.31 -22.51
N ILE A 675 33.33 -3.10 -21.94
CA ILE A 675 34.47 -2.17 -21.96
C ILE A 675 35.06 -2.13 -20.56
N PRO A 676 36.19 -2.81 -20.31
CA PRO A 676 36.87 -2.72 -19.03
C PRO A 676 37.52 -1.35 -18.89
N ILE A 677 37.33 -0.74 -17.72
CA ILE A 677 37.91 0.55 -17.36
C ILE A 677 38.57 0.41 -15.99
N THR A 678 39.75 1.00 -15.87
CA THR A 678 40.51 1.07 -14.62
C THR A 678 40.78 2.53 -14.27
N ILE A 679 40.46 2.91 -13.03
CA ILE A 679 40.78 4.20 -12.42
C ILE A 679 41.59 3.90 -11.16
N GLU A 680 42.83 4.36 -11.07
CA GLU A 680 43.70 4.10 -9.91
C GLU A 680 43.31 4.92 -8.68
N GLN A 681 42.61 6.03 -8.88
CA GLN A 681 42.26 6.99 -7.83
C GLN A 681 40.98 6.56 -7.11
N LYS A 682 41.00 6.60 -5.78
CA LYS A 682 39.80 6.45 -4.95
C LYS A 682 39.01 7.75 -4.93
N GLY A 683 37.69 7.67 -5.04
CA GLY A 683 36.84 8.86 -5.07
C GLY A 683 35.53 8.66 -5.84
N ILE A 684 34.80 9.76 -6.02
CA ILE A 684 33.61 9.82 -6.88
C ILE A 684 34.03 10.49 -8.18
N PHE A 685 33.59 9.93 -9.31
CA PHE A 685 33.90 10.41 -10.65
C PHE A 685 32.62 10.57 -11.47
N GLN A 686 32.65 11.44 -12.45
CA GLN A 686 31.58 11.59 -13.44
C GLN A 686 31.99 10.86 -14.72
N LEU A 687 31.26 9.81 -15.07
CA LEU A 687 31.34 9.17 -16.37
C LEU A 687 30.48 9.93 -17.36
N GLN A 688 31.01 10.21 -18.54
CA GLN A 688 30.29 10.75 -19.68
C GLN A 688 30.42 9.77 -20.85
N ILE A 689 29.29 9.31 -21.37
CA ILE A 689 29.23 8.43 -22.54
C ILE A 689 28.58 9.22 -23.67
N THR A 690 29.34 9.43 -24.75
CA THR A 690 28.82 10.06 -25.97
C THR A 690 28.53 8.98 -26.99
N LEU A 691 27.26 8.87 -27.38
CA LEU A 691 26.76 7.92 -28.37
C LEU A 691 26.08 8.71 -29.48
N GLU A 692 26.65 8.66 -30.69
CA GLU A 692 26.20 9.48 -31.82
C GLU A 692 26.17 10.98 -31.44
N ASN A 693 24.98 11.57 -31.30
CA ASN A 693 24.78 12.97 -30.92
C ASN A 693 24.16 13.13 -29.52
N LYS A 694 24.13 12.07 -28.71
CA LYS A 694 23.60 12.09 -27.34
C LYS A 694 24.73 11.91 -26.32
N ILE A 695 24.62 12.65 -25.22
CA ILE A 695 25.55 12.58 -24.09
C ILE A 695 24.79 12.05 -22.88
N PHE A 696 25.30 10.98 -22.29
CA PHE A 696 24.82 10.39 -21.05
C PHE A 696 25.85 10.62 -19.95
N THR A 697 25.41 10.85 -18.72
CA THR A 697 26.31 11.08 -17.58
C THR A 697 25.91 10.23 -16.39
N GLU A 698 26.88 9.60 -15.74
CA GLU A 698 26.68 8.75 -14.55
C GLU A 698 27.73 9.02 -13.48
N GLN A 699 27.42 8.69 -12.22
CA GLN A 699 28.39 8.73 -11.14
C GLN A 699 29.04 7.36 -10.91
N ILE A 700 30.37 7.35 -10.79
CA ILE A 700 31.16 6.16 -10.47
C ILE A 700 31.82 6.35 -9.11
N ILE A 701 31.67 5.34 -8.23
CA ILE A 701 32.26 5.36 -6.89
C ILE A 701 33.39 4.33 -6.83
N CYS A 702 34.64 4.81 -6.71
CA CYS A 702 35.83 3.98 -6.52
C CYS A 702 36.27 3.99 -5.04
N LYS A 703 36.28 2.82 -4.40
CA LYS A 703 36.58 2.63 -2.97
C LYS A 703 38.05 2.35 -2.67
#